data_AF-A0A0N5A9V3-F1
#
_entry.id   AF-A0A0N5A9V3-F1
#
_cell.length_a   1.000
_cell.length_b   1.000
_cell.length_c   1.000
_cell.angle_alpha   90.00
_cell.angle_beta   90.00
_cell.angle_gamma   90.00
#
_symmetry.space_group_name_H-M   'P 1'
#
loop_
_entity.id
_entity.type
_entity.pdbx_description
1 polymer ?
#
loop_
_entity_poly.entity_id
_entity_poly.type
_entity_poly.pdbx_seq_one_letter_code
_entity_poly.pdbx_strand_id
1 'polypeptide(L)'
;MEMNFAVVYSDKSAQNDTQMQYPRHIKDLDNLEDKILCAGVEIDADHPGFKDIEYRKRREQLAQIAISYKHGQSIPRIKYTANELKAWAAVYEQLTNNTMPKYACKEYRQVFPLFQKNCGFRANDIPQLQDISDFLKESTGFTIRPTAGMLCSRDFLASLAFRVFRCTQYIRHHSKPIDACHEILGHVPLLATPEYAQFSQEFGLLSLGASDELITKLASVSFFSGSISIMFLTLYWYTIENGLCIENGKRKIYGAGLLSSPAEAEYCFSGKAKLRKFESDIVANEKYPLTDQNWQYFVVDSLEEAKKNLIEWASAARRIQLRYNPYTQSIEELGNPYNLKVFVNEMTRDLTKFNGFLLKSFSNTSPLNNSATTLNFDVRSKSGALIDCFQVFKTSNVDLKHIECCPLNDSNKVQFSVCFEQELKEQQLQKLLGQLKKFSENVSVADSKKLNGSRADVVHEVCLFADNPLWFPKHIAELDQFANRILSYGAELDADHPGFKDATYRERRKYFADIAVNHKQLSDTTIAFNDVITKLSFYLSGQQIPKVQYTAKEIETWRTIYNKLKQLYPDYACMEYNKAFELCKKFCGYSPNNIPQLQDISDFLKSRTGFTLRPVAGLLSSRDFLAGLAFRVFHCTQYMRHYSVPMYTPEPDACHELLGHVPLFADPDFAKFSQQFGIISLGASDEVINQLGTLYWFTVEFGLCLENGQKKVYGAGLLSSFGEIQHALSNKVTNTLHLTNLIFQIAKN
;
A
#
# COMPACT_ATOMS: atom_id res chain seq x y z
N MET A 1 4.21 45.83 -23.97
CA MET A 1 3.85 44.57 -24.64
C MET A 1 4.20 43.44 -23.69
N GLU A 2 3.30 43.16 -22.76
CA GLU A 2 3.36 42.04 -21.83
C GLU A 2 2.14 41.18 -22.14
N MET A 3 2.32 39.87 -22.35
CA MET A 3 1.22 38.91 -22.43
C MET A 3 1.09 38.20 -21.08
N ASN A 4 0.02 38.55 -20.38
CA ASN A 4 -0.40 37.99 -19.10
C ASN A 4 -0.80 36.52 -19.24
N PHE A 5 -0.17 35.65 -18.45
CA PHE A 5 -0.75 34.37 -18.06
C PHE A 5 -1.84 34.63 -17.02
N ALA A 6 -3.10 34.64 -17.47
CA ALA A 6 -4.24 34.68 -16.58
C ALA A 6 -4.37 33.33 -15.84
N VAL A 7 -4.01 33.34 -14.57
CA VAL A 7 -4.52 32.38 -13.57
C VAL A 7 -6.03 32.57 -13.53
N VAL A 8 -6.77 31.63 -14.10
CA VAL A 8 -8.23 31.56 -13.92
C VAL A 8 -8.47 31.09 -12.48
N TYR A 9 -8.55 32.06 -11.57
CA TYR A 9 -9.36 31.90 -10.36
C TYR A 9 -10.78 31.62 -10.82
N SER A 10 -11.28 30.41 -10.54
CA SER A 10 -12.69 30.09 -10.76
C SER A 10 -13.55 31.04 -9.92
N ASP A 11 -14.39 31.77 -10.63
CA ASP A 11 -15.36 32.74 -10.19
C ASP A 11 -16.13 32.32 -8.93
N LYS A 12 -16.19 33.22 -7.93
CA LYS A 12 -17.04 33.12 -6.73
C LYS A 12 -18.49 33.55 -7.05
N SER A 13 -19.06 33.04 -8.13
CA SER A 13 -20.42 33.39 -8.57
C SER A 13 -21.19 32.22 -9.20
N ALA A 14 -21.13 31.05 -8.55
CA ALA A 14 -22.11 29.97 -8.76
C ALA A 14 -22.45 29.29 -7.41
N GLN A 15 -22.96 30.08 -6.46
CA GLN A 15 -23.73 29.54 -5.34
C GLN A 15 -25.12 29.13 -5.87
N ASN A 16 -25.24 27.88 -6.33
CA ASN A 16 -26.43 27.01 -6.25
C ASN A 16 -26.31 25.80 -7.20
N ASP A 17 -25.21 25.05 -7.11
CA ASP A 17 -25.19 23.66 -7.58
C ASP A 17 -25.26 22.80 -6.32
N THR A 18 -26.45 22.32 -5.98
CA THR A 18 -26.64 21.42 -4.83
C THR A 18 -25.78 20.19 -5.10
N GLN A 19 -24.68 20.03 -4.37
CA GLN A 19 -23.81 18.86 -4.48
C GLN A 19 -24.69 17.62 -4.28
N MET A 20 -24.99 16.91 -5.38
CA MET A 20 -25.99 15.86 -5.39
C MET A 20 -25.60 14.80 -4.37
N GLN A 21 -26.42 14.59 -3.34
CA GLN A 21 -26.07 13.70 -2.24
C GLN A 21 -25.98 12.25 -2.74
N TYR A 22 -24.93 11.55 -2.33
CA TYR A 22 -24.71 10.13 -2.61
C TYR A 22 -24.11 9.45 -1.36
N PRO A 23 -24.34 8.14 -1.18
CA PRO A 23 -23.84 7.42 -0.01
C PRO A 23 -22.31 7.47 0.06
N ARG A 24 -21.75 7.76 1.23
CA ARG A 24 -20.29 7.82 1.46
C ARG A 24 -19.79 6.62 2.25
N HIS A 25 -20.65 5.94 2.98
CA HIS A 25 -20.36 4.73 3.73
C HIS A 25 -21.37 3.65 3.37
N ILE A 26 -20.97 2.37 3.41
CA ILE A 26 -21.86 1.25 3.07
C ILE A 26 -23.18 1.23 3.86
N LYS A 27 -23.17 1.71 5.12
CA LYS A 27 -24.35 1.82 5.97
C LYS A 27 -25.37 2.85 5.45
N ASP A 28 -24.92 3.83 4.68
CA ASP A 28 -25.79 4.88 4.11
C ASP A 28 -26.73 4.29 3.04
N LEU A 29 -26.44 3.09 2.54
CA LEU A 29 -27.36 2.35 1.67
C LEU A 29 -28.69 2.04 2.36
N ASP A 30 -28.76 2.01 3.69
CA ASP A 30 -30.00 1.85 4.45
C ASP A 30 -30.91 3.08 4.42
N ASN A 31 -30.35 4.23 4.05
CA ASN A 31 -31.03 5.53 4.02
C ASN A 31 -31.44 5.92 2.59
N LEU A 32 -31.10 5.11 1.59
CA LEU A 32 -31.65 5.29 0.25
C LEU A 32 -33.17 5.11 0.32
N GLU A 33 -33.89 5.91 -0.46
CA GLU A 33 -35.35 5.82 -0.53
C GLU A 33 -35.81 4.44 -1.05
N ASP A 34 -34.89 3.65 -1.64
CA ASP A 34 -35.11 2.32 -2.22
C ASP A 34 -36.39 2.33 -3.09
N LYS A 35 -36.53 3.36 -3.94
CA LYS A 35 -37.71 3.57 -4.79
C LYS A 35 -37.88 2.40 -5.73
N ILE A 36 -38.87 1.54 -5.43
CA ILE A 36 -39.23 0.39 -6.25
C ILE A 36 -40.05 0.90 -7.45
N LEU A 37 -39.53 0.71 -8.65
CA LEU A 37 -40.17 1.19 -9.88
C LEU A 37 -41.17 0.17 -10.45
N CYS A 38 -40.83 -1.11 -10.43
CA CYS A 38 -41.72 -2.20 -10.85
C CYS A 38 -41.28 -3.54 -10.26
N ALA A 39 -42.05 -4.59 -10.55
CA ALA A 39 -41.82 -5.94 -10.03
C ALA A 39 -41.67 -5.97 -8.50
N GLY A 40 -42.40 -5.09 -7.81
CA GLY A 40 -42.49 -5.01 -6.36
C GLY A 40 -43.65 -5.86 -5.80
N VAL A 41 -44.31 -5.36 -4.76
CA VAL A 41 -45.56 -5.97 -4.22
C VAL A 41 -46.71 -5.80 -5.21
N GLU A 42 -46.79 -4.63 -5.83
CA GLU A 42 -47.72 -4.35 -6.92
C GLU A 42 -47.19 -4.99 -8.21
N ILE A 43 -48.00 -5.87 -8.79
CA ILE A 43 -47.71 -6.57 -10.04
C ILE A 43 -48.63 -6.06 -11.14
N ASP A 44 -48.08 -5.94 -12.34
CA ASP A 44 -48.79 -5.39 -13.50
C ASP A 44 -49.98 -6.28 -13.92
N ALA A 45 -50.99 -5.68 -14.54
CA ALA A 45 -52.21 -6.37 -14.98
C ALA A 45 -51.94 -7.50 -16.00
N ASP A 46 -50.86 -7.40 -16.76
CA ASP A 46 -50.39 -8.40 -17.74
C ASP A 46 -49.50 -9.49 -17.10
N HIS A 47 -49.16 -9.36 -15.82
CA HIS A 47 -48.32 -10.33 -15.12
C HIS A 47 -49.08 -11.66 -14.96
N PRO A 48 -48.48 -12.82 -15.26
CA PRO A 48 -49.14 -14.13 -15.18
C PRO A 48 -49.77 -14.43 -13.80
N GLY A 49 -49.10 -13.97 -12.74
CA GLY A 49 -49.58 -14.08 -11.35
C GLY A 49 -50.53 -12.97 -10.89
N PHE A 50 -50.99 -12.05 -11.77
CA PHE A 50 -51.84 -10.91 -11.38
C PHE A 50 -53.13 -11.33 -10.67
N LYS A 51 -53.74 -12.42 -11.16
CA LYS A 51 -54.97 -13.01 -10.60
C LYS A 51 -54.71 -14.08 -9.54
N ASP A 52 -53.45 -14.42 -9.28
CA ASP A 52 -53.07 -15.41 -8.27
C ASP A 52 -52.88 -14.72 -6.91
N ILE A 53 -53.87 -14.89 -6.03
CA ILE A 53 -53.92 -14.28 -4.70
C ILE A 53 -52.82 -14.86 -3.80
N GLU A 54 -52.52 -16.16 -3.90
CA GLU A 54 -51.51 -16.80 -3.06
C GLU A 54 -50.10 -16.32 -3.47
N TYR A 55 -49.84 -16.23 -4.77
CA TYR A 55 -48.60 -15.68 -5.29
C TYR A 55 -48.39 -14.22 -4.86
N ARG A 56 -49.42 -13.37 -4.93
CA ARG A 56 -49.35 -11.97 -4.48
C ARG A 56 -49.04 -11.86 -2.99
N LYS A 57 -49.72 -12.65 -2.16
CA LYS A 57 -49.46 -12.70 -0.72
C LYS A 57 -48.02 -13.17 -0.44
N ARG A 58 -47.52 -14.15 -1.19
CA ARG A 58 -46.14 -14.63 -1.10
C ARG A 58 -45.13 -13.53 -1.48
N ARG A 59 -45.40 -12.75 -2.53
CA ARG A 59 -44.59 -11.61 -2.95
C ARG A 59 -44.52 -10.51 -1.89
N GLU A 60 -45.64 -10.17 -1.29
CA GLU A 60 -45.72 -9.20 -0.19
C GLU A 60 -44.89 -9.63 1.02
N GLN A 61 -44.98 -10.91 1.42
CA GLN A 61 -44.17 -11.46 2.51
C GLN A 61 -42.65 -11.32 2.25
N LEU A 62 -42.18 -11.67 1.06
CA LEU A 62 -40.76 -11.58 0.71
C LEU A 62 -40.29 -10.13 0.57
N ALA A 63 -41.14 -9.24 0.03
CA ALA A 63 -40.85 -7.82 -0.02
C ALA A 63 -40.71 -7.21 1.39
N GLN A 64 -41.56 -7.60 2.34
CA GLN A 64 -41.47 -7.12 3.72
C GLN A 64 -40.14 -7.53 4.39
N ILE A 65 -39.64 -8.73 4.09
CA ILE A 65 -38.32 -9.19 4.55
C ILE A 65 -37.23 -8.25 4.01
N ALA A 66 -37.24 -7.96 2.71
CA ALA A 66 -36.27 -7.05 2.10
C ALA A 66 -36.33 -5.62 2.67
N ILE A 67 -37.54 -5.08 2.87
CA ILE A 67 -37.75 -3.73 3.45
C ILE A 67 -37.26 -3.67 4.91
N SER A 68 -37.44 -4.75 5.68
CA SER A 68 -37.02 -4.81 7.08
C SER A 68 -35.51 -4.97 7.28
N TYR A 69 -34.79 -5.38 6.25
CA TYR A 69 -33.35 -5.66 6.33
C TYR A 69 -32.54 -4.37 6.52
N LYS A 70 -31.60 -4.40 7.46
CA LYS A 70 -30.61 -3.35 7.69
C LYS A 70 -29.19 -3.87 7.55
N HIS A 71 -28.29 -3.00 7.11
CA HIS A 71 -26.88 -3.35 6.91
C HIS A 71 -26.26 -3.92 8.21
N GLY A 72 -25.51 -5.01 8.06
CA GLY A 72 -24.86 -5.71 9.17
C GLY A 72 -25.71 -6.82 9.81
N GLN A 73 -27.00 -6.92 9.49
CA GLN A 73 -27.82 -8.06 9.89
C GLN A 73 -27.57 -9.27 8.98
N SER A 74 -27.83 -10.48 9.49
CA SER A 74 -27.91 -11.67 8.66
C SER A 74 -29.17 -11.63 7.79
N ILE A 75 -29.04 -11.98 6.52
CA ILE A 75 -30.15 -12.04 5.58
C ILE A 75 -31.10 -13.17 6.02
N PRO A 76 -32.39 -12.89 6.25
CA PRO A 76 -33.33 -13.90 6.70
C PRO A 76 -33.45 -15.07 5.71
N ARG A 77 -33.35 -16.29 6.24
CA ARG A 77 -33.53 -17.52 5.46
C ARG A 77 -34.99 -17.72 5.08
N ILE A 78 -35.24 -18.11 3.84
CA ILE A 78 -36.57 -18.33 3.27
C ILE A 78 -36.85 -19.82 3.16
N LYS A 79 -37.96 -20.24 3.76
CA LYS A 79 -38.54 -21.56 3.47
C LYS A 79 -39.35 -21.46 2.18
N TYR A 80 -38.77 -21.94 1.08
CA TYR A 80 -39.43 -21.98 -0.22
C TYR A 80 -40.50 -23.08 -0.27
N THR A 81 -41.59 -22.82 -1.00
CA THR A 81 -42.71 -23.75 -1.20
C THR A 81 -42.35 -24.81 -2.25
N ALA A 82 -43.10 -25.91 -2.29
CA ALA A 82 -42.90 -26.95 -3.29
C ALA A 82 -43.07 -26.44 -4.74
N ASN A 83 -43.99 -25.48 -4.95
CA ASN A 83 -44.20 -24.86 -6.27
C ASN A 83 -43.01 -23.97 -6.67
N GLU A 84 -42.45 -23.20 -5.73
CA GLU A 84 -41.24 -22.39 -5.97
C GLU A 84 -40.04 -23.30 -6.29
N LEU A 85 -39.85 -24.39 -5.55
CA LEU A 85 -38.80 -25.39 -5.82
C LEU A 85 -38.96 -26.03 -7.20
N LYS A 86 -40.20 -26.36 -7.61
CA LYS A 86 -40.47 -26.92 -8.94
C LYS A 86 -40.16 -25.93 -10.06
N ALA A 87 -40.52 -24.66 -9.89
CA ALA A 87 -40.21 -23.61 -10.86
C ALA A 87 -38.69 -23.39 -10.97
N TRP A 88 -37.99 -23.33 -9.84
CA TRP A 88 -36.54 -23.28 -9.80
C TRP A 88 -35.90 -24.48 -10.49
N ALA A 89 -36.32 -25.71 -10.16
CA ALA A 89 -35.78 -26.94 -10.75
C ALA A 89 -35.84 -26.92 -12.28
N ALA A 90 -36.99 -26.52 -12.84
CA ALA A 90 -37.20 -26.45 -14.28
C ALA A 90 -36.23 -25.45 -14.96
N VAL A 91 -36.03 -24.27 -14.36
CA VAL A 91 -35.10 -23.26 -14.88
C VAL A 91 -33.65 -23.74 -14.72
N TYR A 92 -33.30 -24.24 -13.53
CA TYR A 92 -31.98 -24.72 -13.18
C TYR A 92 -31.52 -25.83 -14.13
N GLU A 93 -32.34 -26.87 -14.32
CA GLU A 93 -32.03 -28.00 -15.18
C GLU A 93 -31.90 -27.58 -16.64
N GLN A 94 -32.81 -26.72 -17.13
CA GLN A 94 -32.75 -26.25 -18.51
C GLN A 94 -31.45 -25.48 -18.78
N LEU A 95 -31.06 -24.60 -17.86
CA LEU A 95 -29.85 -23.80 -18.04
C LEU A 95 -28.57 -24.62 -17.86
N THR A 96 -28.50 -25.44 -16.81
CA THR A 96 -27.28 -26.21 -16.48
C THR A 96 -27.02 -27.36 -17.43
N ASN A 97 -28.06 -28.00 -17.97
CA ASN A 97 -27.90 -29.13 -18.90
C ASN A 97 -27.73 -28.67 -20.36
N ASN A 98 -28.32 -27.53 -20.75
CA ASN A 98 -28.37 -27.11 -22.16
C ASN A 98 -27.62 -25.80 -22.42
N THR A 99 -28.04 -24.69 -21.78
CA THR A 99 -27.58 -23.34 -22.14
C THR A 99 -26.14 -23.06 -21.69
N MET A 100 -25.85 -23.24 -20.39
CA MET A 100 -24.58 -22.84 -19.78
C MET A 100 -23.37 -23.63 -20.32
N PRO A 101 -23.42 -24.97 -20.49
CA PRO A 101 -22.28 -25.72 -21.02
C PRO A 101 -21.89 -25.29 -22.44
N LYS A 102 -22.90 -24.90 -23.25
CA LYS A 102 -22.71 -24.54 -24.65
C LYS A 102 -22.24 -23.10 -24.81
N TYR A 103 -22.88 -22.16 -24.14
CA TYR A 103 -22.74 -20.74 -24.45
C TYR A 103 -22.01 -19.92 -23.39
N ALA A 104 -21.96 -20.34 -22.12
CA ALA A 104 -21.34 -19.54 -21.07
C ALA A 104 -19.82 -19.40 -21.23
N CYS A 105 -19.28 -18.26 -20.82
CA CYS A 105 -17.86 -17.98 -20.79
C CYS A 105 -17.10 -18.91 -19.83
N LYS A 106 -15.78 -18.93 -19.96
CA LYS A 106 -14.89 -19.74 -19.12
C LYS A 106 -15.06 -19.43 -17.63
N GLU A 107 -15.13 -18.16 -17.29
CA GLU A 107 -15.18 -17.67 -15.91
C GLU A 107 -16.42 -18.24 -15.21
N TYR A 108 -17.59 -18.13 -15.86
CA TYR A 108 -18.85 -18.71 -15.38
C TYR A 108 -18.72 -20.23 -15.15
N ARG A 109 -18.20 -20.95 -16.14
CA ARG A 109 -18.04 -22.42 -16.08
C ARG A 109 -17.07 -22.87 -14.97
N GLN A 110 -16.09 -22.04 -14.62
CA GLN A 110 -15.13 -22.35 -13.57
C GLN A 110 -15.69 -22.13 -12.16
N VAL A 111 -16.47 -21.07 -11.96
CA VAL A 111 -17.00 -20.72 -10.63
C VAL A 111 -18.33 -21.38 -10.30
N PHE A 112 -19.19 -21.67 -11.29
CA PHE A 112 -20.50 -22.26 -11.05
C PHE A 112 -20.45 -23.58 -10.24
N PRO A 113 -19.52 -24.52 -10.49
CA PRO A 113 -19.39 -25.72 -9.65
C PRO A 113 -19.07 -25.43 -8.17
N LEU A 114 -18.41 -24.31 -7.87
CA LEU A 114 -18.14 -23.90 -6.49
C LEU A 114 -19.42 -23.47 -5.78
N PHE A 115 -20.35 -22.83 -6.49
CA PHE A 115 -21.68 -22.51 -5.95
C PHE A 115 -22.54 -23.78 -5.73
N GLN A 116 -22.43 -24.78 -6.59
CA GLN A 116 -23.08 -26.08 -6.38
C GLN A 116 -22.56 -26.79 -5.11
N LYS A 117 -21.26 -26.65 -4.85
CA LYS A 117 -20.60 -27.26 -3.70
C LYS A 117 -20.87 -26.52 -2.39
N ASN A 118 -20.75 -25.19 -2.40
CA ASN A 118 -20.68 -24.39 -1.17
C ASN A 118 -21.98 -23.61 -0.86
N CYS A 119 -22.80 -23.30 -1.88
CA CYS A 119 -23.95 -22.40 -1.73
C CYS A 119 -25.30 -23.07 -2.02
N GLY A 120 -25.33 -24.41 -2.17
CA GLY A 120 -26.57 -25.16 -2.35
C GLY A 120 -27.22 -25.02 -3.73
N PHE A 121 -26.47 -24.65 -4.78
CA PHE A 121 -27.03 -24.56 -6.14
C PHE A 121 -27.37 -25.94 -6.67
N ARG A 122 -28.63 -26.37 -6.54
CA ARG A 122 -29.11 -27.69 -6.96
C ARG A 122 -30.54 -27.59 -7.48
N ALA A 123 -30.97 -28.51 -8.35
CA ALA A 123 -32.34 -28.49 -8.88
C ALA A 123 -33.41 -28.56 -7.79
N ASN A 124 -33.15 -29.27 -6.69
CA ASN A 124 -34.10 -29.49 -5.60
C ASN A 124 -33.94 -28.54 -4.40
N ASP A 125 -33.08 -27.52 -4.50
CA ASP A 125 -32.81 -26.59 -3.40
C ASP A 125 -32.54 -25.18 -3.94
N ILE A 126 -33.31 -24.20 -3.48
CA ILE A 126 -33.10 -22.79 -3.85
C ILE A 126 -32.05 -22.19 -2.89
N PRO A 127 -30.91 -21.71 -3.42
CA PRO A 127 -29.85 -21.11 -2.62
C PRO A 127 -30.35 -19.98 -1.72
N GLN A 128 -29.83 -19.93 -0.50
CA GLN A 128 -30.12 -18.85 0.44
C GLN A 128 -29.17 -17.69 0.20
N LEU A 129 -29.71 -16.46 0.16
CA LEU A 129 -28.91 -15.27 -0.12
C LEU A 129 -27.79 -15.04 0.91
N GLN A 130 -27.97 -15.47 2.16
CA GLN A 130 -26.92 -15.38 3.19
C GLN A 130 -25.69 -16.21 2.80
N ASP A 131 -25.88 -17.46 2.38
CA ASP A 131 -24.78 -18.36 2.00
C ASP A 131 -24.06 -17.84 0.74
N ILE A 132 -24.82 -17.28 -0.21
CA ILE A 132 -24.27 -16.61 -1.38
C ILE A 132 -23.46 -15.37 -0.97
N SER A 133 -24.00 -14.53 -0.09
CA SER A 133 -23.36 -13.30 0.37
C SER A 133 -22.03 -13.59 1.06
N ASP A 134 -21.99 -14.61 1.92
CA ASP A 134 -20.76 -15.02 2.61
C ASP A 134 -19.72 -15.55 1.63
N PHE A 135 -20.12 -16.38 0.67
CA PHE A 135 -19.22 -16.89 -0.37
C PHE A 135 -18.65 -15.79 -1.27
N LEU A 136 -19.49 -14.84 -1.71
CA LEU A 136 -19.04 -13.69 -2.51
C LEU A 136 -18.11 -12.77 -1.71
N LYS A 137 -18.36 -12.61 -0.41
CA LYS A 137 -17.56 -11.76 0.46
C LYS A 137 -16.14 -12.29 0.59
N GLU A 138 -15.98 -13.61 0.71
CA GLU A 138 -14.68 -14.28 0.73
C GLU A 138 -14.00 -14.26 -0.65
N SER A 139 -14.77 -14.38 -1.74
CA SER A 139 -14.22 -14.50 -3.09
C SER A 139 -13.76 -13.16 -3.67
N THR A 140 -14.61 -12.13 -3.62
CA THR A 140 -14.38 -10.82 -4.27
C THR A 140 -14.73 -9.63 -3.39
N GLY A 141 -15.18 -9.86 -2.16
CA GLY A 141 -15.69 -8.82 -1.27
C GLY A 141 -17.08 -8.30 -1.65
N PHE A 142 -17.75 -8.90 -2.64
CA PHE A 142 -19.15 -8.61 -2.94
C PHE A 142 -20.07 -9.20 -1.86
N THR A 143 -21.18 -8.52 -1.61
CA THR A 143 -22.22 -9.01 -0.69
C THR A 143 -23.58 -8.88 -1.35
N ILE A 144 -24.52 -9.71 -0.92
CA ILE A 144 -25.91 -9.63 -1.35
C ILE A 144 -26.71 -8.79 -0.35
N ARG A 145 -27.63 -7.98 -0.87
CA ARG A 145 -28.68 -7.34 -0.08
C ARG A 145 -30.04 -7.68 -0.69
N PRO A 146 -31.01 -8.18 0.10
CA PRO A 146 -32.34 -8.44 -0.42
C PRO A 146 -33.00 -7.14 -0.90
N THR A 147 -33.67 -7.18 -2.04
CA THR A 147 -34.52 -6.10 -2.55
C THR A 147 -35.94 -6.59 -2.81
N ALA A 148 -36.92 -5.72 -2.52
CA ALA A 148 -38.33 -6.03 -2.69
C ALA A 148 -38.78 -6.02 -4.16
N GLY A 149 -38.00 -5.40 -5.04
CA GLY A 149 -38.27 -5.31 -6.47
C GLY A 149 -37.18 -4.53 -7.19
N MET A 150 -37.51 -4.05 -8.39
CA MET A 150 -36.57 -3.31 -9.23
C MET A 150 -36.41 -1.87 -8.72
N LEU A 151 -35.18 -1.51 -8.34
CA LEU A 151 -34.84 -0.18 -7.82
C LEU A 151 -34.63 0.83 -8.96
N CYS A 152 -34.64 2.12 -8.64
CA CYS A 152 -34.19 3.12 -9.58
C CYS A 152 -32.70 2.94 -9.93
N SER A 153 -32.32 3.31 -11.16
CA SER A 153 -30.95 3.23 -11.67
C SER A 153 -29.89 3.75 -10.69
N ARG A 154 -30.17 4.89 -10.06
CA ARG A 154 -29.24 5.55 -9.15
C ARG A 154 -28.98 4.72 -7.89
N ASP A 155 -30.02 4.20 -7.26
CA ASP A 155 -29.91 3.41 -6.03
C ASP A 155 -29.28 2.04 -6.27
N PHE A 156 -29.65 1.40 -7.40
CA PHE A 156 -29.06 0.13 -7.82
C PHE A 156 -27.55 0.30 -8.07
N LEU A 157 -27.16 1.25 -8.93
CA LEU A 157 -25.76 1.50 -9.22
C LEU A 157 -24.98 1.96 -7.98
N ALA A 158 -25.56 2.83 -7.14
CA ALA A 158 -24.92 3.25 -5.90
C ALA A 158 -24.58 2.06 -5.00
N SER A 159 -25.41 1.01 -4.98
CA SER A 159 -25.14 -0.22 -4.23
C SER A 159 -23.90 -0.96 -4.79
N LEU A 160 -23.76 -1.04 -6.13
CA LEU A 160 -22.60 -1.67 -6.77
C LEU A 160 -21.27 -0.99 -6.41
N ALA A 161 -21.27 0.33 -6.16
CA ALA A 161 -20.08 1.08 -5.77
C ALA A 161 -19.45 0.52 -4.47
N PHE A 162 -20.28 0.00 -3.56
CA PHE A 162 -19.87 -0.62 -2.30
C PHE A 162 -19.72 -2.14 -2.39
N ARG A 163 -19.70 -2.70 -3.60
CA ARG A 163 -19.75 -4.15 -3.85
C ARG A 163 -20.98 -4.82 -3.23
N VAL A 164 -22.13 -4.14 -3.28
CA VAL A 164 -23.41 -4.69 -2.80
C VAL A 164 -24.32 -4.92 -3.99
N PHE A 165 -24.65 -6.19 -4.25
CA PHE A 165 -25.63 -6.55 -5.27
C PHE A 165 -27.03 -6.68 -4.67
N ARG A 166 -28.00 -5.99 -5.27
CA ARG A 166 -29.40 -5.99 -4.83
C ARG A 166 -30.11 -7.17 -5.49
N CYS A 167 -30.46 -8.18 -4.70
CA CYS A 167 -31.02 -9.44 -5.19
C CYS A 167 -32.46 -9.62 -4.71
N THR A 168 -33.38 -9.97 -5.63
CA THR A 168 -34.73 -10.37 -5.25
C THR A 168 -34.75 -11.77 -4.62
N GLN A 169 -35.75 -12.07 -3.80
CA GLN A 169 -35.91 -13.39 -3.16
C GLN A 169 -37.11 -14.19 -3.70
N TYR A 170 -37.97 -13.57 -4.49
CA TYR A 170 -39.16 -14.23 -5.04
C TYR A 170 -38.84 -15.02 -6.30
N ILE A 171 -39.59 -16.10 -6.53
CA ILE A 171 -39.48 -16.96 -7.72
C ILE A 171 -40.61 -16.62 -8.69
N ARG A 172 -40.33 -16.63 -10.00
CA ARG A 172 -41.25 -16.24 -11.08
C ARG A 172 -42.51 -17.09 -11.15
N HIS A 173 -43.60 -16.46 -11.62
CA HIS A 173 -44.81 -17.13 -12.08
C HIS A 173 -44.75 -17.32 -13.60
N HIS A 174 -44.40 -18.53 -14.06
CA HIS A 174 -44.46 -19.07 -15.42
C HIS A 174 -43.90 -18.29 -16.66
N SER A 175 -43.53 -17.01 -16.65
CA SER A 175 -43.02 -16.39 -17.90
C SER A 175 -42.26 -15.05 -17.84
N LYS A 176 -42.05 -14.40 -16.69
CA LYS A 176 -41.25 -13.15 -16.63
C LYS A 176 -39.87 -13.38 -15.99
N PRO A 177 -38.78 -12.81 -16.55
CA PRO A 177 -37.41 -13.21 -16.21
C PRO A 177 -36.82 -12.56 -14.96
N ILE A 178 -37.28 -11.38 -14.54
CA ILE A 178 -36.67 -10.67 -13.39
C ILE A 178 -37.22 -11.24 -12.08
N ASP A 179 -36.50 -12.22 -11.53
CA ASP A 179 -36.78 -12.92 -10.28
C ASP A 179 -35.47 -13.48 -9.70
N ALA A 180 -35.53 -14.14 -8.54
CA ALA A 180 -34.35 -14.73 -7.92
C ALA A 180 -33.65 -15.76 -8.82
N CYS A 181 -34.34 -16.42 -9.76
CA CYS A 181 -33.67 -17.31 -10.71
C CYS A 181 -32.72 -16.54 -11.64
N HIS A 182 -33.14 -15.39 -12.15
CA HIS A 182 -32.28 -14.54 -12.98
C HIS A 182 -31.09 -13.99 -12.21
N GLU A 183 -31.31 -13.49 -11.00
CA GLU A 183 -30.24 -12.94 -10.17
C GLU A 183 -29.22 -14.02 -9.78
N ILE A 184 -29.71 -15.16 -9.26
CA ILE A 184 -28.88 -16.21 -8.69
C ILE A 184 -28.16 -17.02 -9.78
N LEU A 185 -28.79 -17.25 -10.94
CA LEU A 185 -28.18 -18.04 -12.02
C LEU A 185 -27.46 -17.16 -13.06
N GLY A 186 -27.88 -15.91 -13.24
CA GLY A 186 -27.27 -14.98 -14.19
C GLY A 186 -26.09 -14.21 -13.59
N HIS A 187 -26.36 -13.37 -12.59
CA HIS A 187 -25.37 -12.41 -12.05
C HIS A 187 -24.41 -13.05 -11.03
N VAL A 188 -24.97 -13.73 -10.03
CA VAL A 188 -24.23 -14.16 -8.83
C VAL A 188 -22.95 -14.95 -9.15
N PRO A 189 -22.92 -15.91 -10.08
CA PRO A 189 -21.73 -16.70 -10.32
C PRO A 189 -20.55 -15.84 -10.79
N LEU A 190 -20.79 -14.88 -11.70
CA LEU A 190 -19.73 -14.03 -12.23
C LEU A 190 -19.27 -12.97 -11.23
N LEU A 191 -20.11 -12.56 -10.27
CA LEU A 191 -19.66 -11.70 -9.16
C LEU A 191 -18.59 -12.34 -8.28
N ALA A 192 -18.42 -13.67 -8.33
CA ALA A 192 -17.31 -14.37 -7.66
C ALA A 192 -15.98 -14.30 -8.44
N THR A 193 -15.96 -13.68 -9.63
CA THR A 193 -14.77 -13.53 -10.46
C THR A 193 -14.21 -12.09 -10.32
N PRO A 194 -12.91 -11.91 -10.04
CA PRO A 194 -12.35 -10.58 -9.76
C PRO A 194 -12.59 -9.54 -10.86
N GLU A 195 -12.41 -9.93 -12.13
CA GLU A 195 -12.51 -9.04 -13.29
C GLU A 195 -13.95 -8.54 -13.48
N TYR A 196 -14.94 -9.43 -13.40
CA TYR A 196 -16.36 -9.06 -13.52
C TYR A 196 -16.82 -8.26 -12.30
N ALA A 197 -16.40 -8.65 -11.08
CA ALA A 197 -16.72 -7.91 -9.86
C ALA A 197 -16.20 -6.47 -9.90
N GLN A 198 -14.96 -6.26 -10.34
CA GLN A 198 -14.40 -4.93 -10.55
C GLN A 198 -15.17 -4.17 -11.63
N PHE A 199 -15.43 -4.79 -12.78
CA PHE A 199 -16.18 -4.17 -13.86
C PHE A 199 -17.59 -3.73 -13.42
N SER A 200 -18.31 -4.56 -12.66
CA SER A 200 -19.61 -4.20 -12.07
C SER A 200 -19.50 -3.05 -11.04
N GLN A 201 -18.44 -3.05 -10.21
CA GLN A 201 -18.21 -1.98 -9.24
C GLN A 201 -17.96 -0.62 -9.91
N GLU A 202 -17.26 -0.59 -11.05
CA GLU A 202 -16.97 0.65 -11.78
C GLU A 202 -18.26 1.37 -12.22
N PHE A 203 -19.27 0.64 -12.68
CA PHE A 203 -20.59 1.24 -12.97
C PHE A 203 -21.16 2.00 -11.78
N GLY A 204 -20.97 1.47 -10.57
CA GLY A 204 -21.41 2.12 -9.34
C GLY A 204 -20.58 3.35 -8.99
N LEU A 205 -19.25 3.24 -9.03
CA LEU A 205 -18.35 4.38 -8.75
C LEU A 205 -18.60 5.55 -9.70
N LEU A 206 -18.85 5.24 -10.98
CA LEU A 206 -19.17 6.23 -12.00
C LEU A 206 -20.57 6.83 -11.85
N SER A 207 -21.48 6.22 -11.10
CA SER A 207 -22.84 6.73 -10.85
C SER A 207 -22.90 7.73 -9.68
N LEU A 208 -22.02 7.59 -8.68
CA LEU A 208 -22.05 8.42 -7.47
C LEU A 208 -21.78 9.90 -7.81
N GLY A 209 -22.75 10.77 -7.49
CA GLY A 209 -22.70 12.20 -7.80
C GLY A 209 -22.79 12.55 -9.29
N ALA A 210 -23.13 11.59 -10.15
CA ALA A 210 -23.31 11.83 -11.59
C ALA A 210 -24.64 12.52 -11.89
N SER A 211 -24.64 13.38 -12.93
CA SER A 211 -25.85 14.01 -13.46
C SER A 211 -26.85 12.96 -13.97
N ASP A 212 -28.13 13.30 -14.03
CA ASP A 212 -29.16 12.40 -14.58
C ASP A 212 -28.89 12.01 -16.04
N GLU A 213 -28.23 12.87 -16.84
CA GLU A 213 -27.81 12.54 -18.20
C GLU A 213 -26.76 11.41 -18.20
N LEU A 214 -25.74 11.51 -17.36
CA LEU A 214 -24.72 10.47 -17.26
C LEU A 214 -25.30 9.19 -16.65
N ILE A 215 -26.18 9.30 -15.65
CA ILE A 215 -26.95 8.15 -15.17
C ILE A 215 -27.75 7.53 -16.29
N THR A 216 -28.40 8.29 -17.17
CA THR A 216 -29.17 7.73 -18.29
C THR A 216 -28.28 6.98 -19.29
N LYS A 217 -27.04 7.43 -19.51
CA LYS A 217 -26.07 6.75 -20.40
C LYS A 217 -25.48 5.48 -19.77
N LEU A 218 -25.14 5.54 -18.49
CA LEU A 218 -24.77 4.35 -17.71
C LEU A 218 -25.95 3.39 -17.58
N ALA A 219 -27.14 3.97 -17.49
CA ALA A 219 -28.29 3.42 -16.79
C ALA A 219 -29.64 4.13 -17.10
N SER A 220 -30.16 4.02 -18.33
CA SER A 220 -31.45 4.63 -18.73
C SER A 220 -32.67 4.02 -18.03
N VAL A 221 -33.60 4.89 -17.63
CA VAL A 221 -34.99 4.56 -17.30
C VAL A 221 -35.87 5.23 -18.35
N SER A 222 -36.68 4.46 -19.08
CA SER A 222 -37.68 5.01 -19.98
C SER A 222 -39.05 4.43 -19.64
N PHE A 223 -40.02 5.31 -19.36
CA PHE A 223 -41.42 4.96 -19.20
C PHE A 223 -42.11 5.11 -20.56
N PHE A 224 -42.63 4.01 -21.12
CA PHE A 224 -43.55 4.08 -22.25
C PHE A 224 -45.00 3.88 -21.77
N SER A 225 -45.86 4.79 -22.19
CA SER A 225 -47.30 4.75 -21.95
C SER A 225 -47.93 3.57 -22.68
N GLY A 226 -48.48 2.62 -21.92
CA GLY A 226 -49.38 1.60 -22.41
C GLY A 226 -48.70 0.34 -22.96
N SER A 227 -48.41 -0.59 -22.06
CA SER A 227 -47.85 -1.94 -22.29
C SER A 227 -46.32 -1.97 -22.37
N ILE A 228 -45.73 -2.71 -21.42
CA ILE A 228 -44.30 -3.05 -21.32
C ILE A 228 -43.42 -1.87 -20.88
N SER A 229 -43.42 -1.60 -19.57
CA SER A 229 -42.37 -0.84 -18.91
C SER A 229 -41.15 -1.74 -18.75
N ILE A 230 -40.13 -1.60 -19.60
CA ILE A 230 -38.84 -2.23 -19.32
C ILE A 230 -37.75 -1.16 -19.26
N MET A 231 -37.16 -1.08 -18.07
CA MET A 231 -36.07 -0.20 -17.69
C MET A 231 -34.77 -0.81 -18.19
N PHE A 232 -33.98 -0.09 -18.99
CA PHE A 232 -32.74 -0.66 -19.49
C PHE A 232 -31.58 0.30 -19.39
N LEU A 233 -30.66 -0.12 -18.54
CA LEU A 233 -29.48 0.61 -18.17
C LEU A 233 -28.47 0.65 -19.34
N THR A 234 -28.56 1.53 -20.35
CA THR A 234 -27.86 1.37 -21.66
C THR A 234 -26.50 0.66 -21.66
N LEU A 235 -25.46 1.20 -21.01
CA LEU A 235 -24.14 0.54 -20.96
C LEU A 235 -24.15 -0.75 -20.13
N TYR A 236 -24.78 -0.75 -18.95
CA TYR A 236 -24.89 -1.95 -18.10
C TYR A 236 -25.70 -3.06 -18.78
N TRP A 237 -26.74 -2.70 -19.53
CA TRP A 237 -27.63 -3.59 -20.27
C TRP A 237 -26.88 -4.31 -21.39
N TYR A 238 -26.15 -3.56 -22.23
CA TYR A 238 -25.39 -4.16 -23.33
C TYR A 238 -24.11 -4.87 -22.87
N THR A 239 -23.81 -4.88 -21.57
CA THR A 239 -22.64 -5.55 -20.99
C THR A 239 -23.01 -6.55 -19.91
N ILE A 240 -23.30 -6.11 -18.69
CA ILE A 240 -23.61 -6.96 -17.53
C ILE A 240 -24.86 -7.83 -17.77
N GLU A 241 -25.87 -7.35 -18.51
CA GLU A 241 -27.09 -8.11 -18.80
C GLU A 241 -27.01 -8.92 -20.11
N ASN A 242 -26.51 -8.32 -21.19
CA ASN A 242 -26.56 -8.89 -22.54
C ASN A 242 -25.20 -8.91 -23.25
N GLY A 243 -24.12 -8.90 -22.49
CA GLY A 243 -22.76 -8.88 -23.04
C GLY A 243 -22.27 -10.24 -23.52
N LEU A 244 -21.48 -10.17 -24.59
CA LEU A 244 -20.75 -11.30 -25.16
C LEU A 244 -19.24 -11.05 -25.06
N CYS A 245 -18.47 -12.11 -24.89
CA CYS A 245 -17.01 -12.05 -24.90
C CYS A 245 -16.40 -13.00 -25.93
N ILE A 246 -15.13 -12.77 -26.27
CA ILE A 246 -14.34 -13.69 -27.10
C ILE A 246 -13.48 -14.59 -26.21
N GLU A 247 -13.68 -15.90 -26.34
CA GLU A 247 -12.87 -16.94 -25.69
C GLU A 247 -12.29 -17.85 -26.78
N ASN A 248 -10.95 -17.89 -26.93
CA ASN A 248 -10.25 -18.71 -27.93
C ASN A 248 -10.81 -18.54 -29.37
N GLY A 249 -11.09 -17.29 -29.76
CA GLY A 249 -11.67 -16.94 -31.06
C GLY A 249 -13.14 -17.30 -31.24
N LYS A 250 -13.81 -17.81 -30.20
CA LYS A 250 -15.25 -18.12 -30.21
C LYS A 250 -16.01 -17.16 -29.30
N ARG A 251 -17.22 -16.79 -29.74
CA ARG A 251 -18.13 -15.96 -28.93
C ARG A 251 -18.70 -16.78 -27.77
N LYS A 252 -18.80 -16.14 -26.61
CA LYS A 252 -19.36 -16.69 -25.37
C LYS A 252 -20.19 -15.65 -24.64
N ILE A 253 -21.12 -16.12 -23.80
CA ILE A 253 -22.03 -15.28 -23.02
C ILE A 253 -21.44 -15.04 -21.64
N TYR A 254 -21.46 -13.77 -21.21
CA TYR A 254 -21.25 -13.40 -19.82
C TYR A 254 -22.39 -12.53 -19.25
N GLY A 255 -23.28 -12.02 -20.11
CA GLY A 255 -24.45 -11.25 -19.69
C GLY A 255 -25.47 -12.10 -18.91
N ALA A 256 -25.96 -11.59 -17.78
CA ALA A 256 -26.86 -12.30 -16.87
C ALA A 256 -28.24 -12.59 -17.47
N GLY A 257 -28.84 -11.64 -18.19
CA GLY A 257 -30.08 -11.84 -18.96
C GLY A 257 -29.96 -13.03 -19.91
N LEU A 258 -28.88 -13.06 -20.69
CA LEU A 258 -28.60 -14.16 -21.61
C LEU A 258 -28.30 -15.50 -20.89
N LEU A 259 -27.60 -15.46 -19.75
CA LEU A 259 -27.30 -16.66 -18.96
C LEU A 259 -28.53 -17.25 -18.24
N SER A 260 -29.58 -16.45 -18.06
CA SER A 260 -30.82 -16.84 -17.37
C SER A 260 -32.00 -17.06 -18.32
N SER A 261 -31.81 -16.82 -19.62
CA SER A 261 -32.83 -16.95 -20.67
C SER A 261 -32.35 -17.88 -21.79
N PRO A 262 -32.77 -19.16 -21.82
CA PRO A 262 -32.37 -20.10 -22.87
C PRO A 262 -32.72 -19.62 -24.28
N ALA A 263 -33.91 -19.02 -24.45
CA ALA A 263 -34.39 -18.56 -25.74
C ALA A 263 -33.58 -17.38 -26.29
N GLU A 264 -33.22 -16.41 -25.43
CA GLU A 264 -32.37 -15.29 -25.84
C GLU A 264 -30.94 -15.72 -26.13
N ALA A 265 -30.40 -16.65 -25.32
CA ALA A 265 -29.11 -17.26 -25.60
C ALA A 265 -29.08 -17.96 -26.97
N GLU A 266 -30.12 -18.74 -27.32
CA GLU A 266 -30.20 -19.38 -28.64
C GLU A 266 -30.35 -18.37 -29.77
N TYR A 267 -31.20 -17.35 -29.59
CA TYR A 267 -31.37 -16.28 -30.56
C TYR A 267 -30.07 -15.56 -30.86
N CYS A 268 -29.30 -15.21 -29.81
CA CYS A 268 -28.02 -14.52 -29.91
C CYS A 268 -27.01 -15.27 -30.82
N PHE A 269 -27.05 -16.60 -30.82
CA PHE A 269 -26.18 -17.46 -31.62
C PHE A 269 -26.81 -17.96 -32.93
N SER A 270 -28.06 -17.59 -33.22
CA SER A 270 -28.80 -18.05 -34.41
C SER A 270 -28.30 -17.45 -35.74
N GLY A 271 -27.43 -16.44 -35.69
CA GLY A 271 -26.96 -15.68 -36.85
C GLY A 271 -27.90 -14.56 -37.30
N LYS A 272 -29.10 -14.46 -36.69
CA LYS A 272 -30.07 -13.37 -36.94
C LYS A 272 -29.74 -12.08 -36.18
N ALA A 273 -29.01 -12.20 -35.07
CA ALA A 273 -28.69 -11.07 -34.20
C ALA A 273 -27.59 -10.18 -34.81
N LYS A 274 -27.75 -8.85 -34.68
CA LYS A 274 -26.72 -7.88 -35.12
C LYS A 274 -25.62 -7.79 -34.08
N LEU A 275 -24.38 -8.08 -34.45
CA LEU A 275 -23.25 -8.06 -33.52
C LEU A 275 -22.30 -6.91 -33.82
N ARG A 276 -21.85 -6.23 -32.78
CA ARG A 276 -20.94 -5.08 -32.87
C ARG A 276 -19.85 -5.20 -31.83
N LYS A 277 -18.67 -4.62 -32.07
CA LYS A 277 -17.64 -4.49 -31.04
C LYS A 277 -18.11 -3.50 -29.99
N PHE A 278 -17.89 -3.82 -28.72
CA PHE A 278 -18.19 -2.93 -27.59
C PHE A 278 -17.24 -1.73 -27.58
N GLU A 279 -17.83 -0.54 -27.61
CA GLU A 279 -17.16 0.73 -27.34
C GLU A 279 -18.13 1.62 -26.57
N SER A 280 -17.70 2.16 -25.43
CA SER A 280 -18.58 2.85 -24.49
C SER A 280 -19.25 4.07 -25.10
N ASP A 281 -18.56 4.83 -25.94
CA ASP A 281 -19.13 6.01 -26.60
C ASP A 281 -20.21 5.64 -27.63
N ILE A 282 -20.02 4.51 -28.33
CA ILE A 282 -21.02 3.99 -29.26
C ILE A 282 -22.25 3.50 -28.48
N VAL A 283 -22.02 2.67 -27.46
CA VAL A 283 -23.09 2.02 -26.70
C VAL A 283 -23.90 3.04 -25.90
N ALA A 284 -23.25 4.03 -25.27
CA ALA A 284 -23.92 5.05 -24.47
C ALA A 284 -24.94 5.89 -25.26
N ASN A 285 -24.76 6.02 -26.57
CA ASN A 285 -25.65 6.75 -27.47
C ASN A 285 -26.61 5.84 -28.24
N GLU A 286 -26.55 4.52 -28.00
CA GLU A 286 -27.36 3.54 -28.70
C GLU A 286 -28.81 3.55 -28.19
N LYS A 287 -29.77 3.48 -29.13
CA LYS A 287 -31.19 3.39 -28.77
C LYS A 287 -31.60 1.95 -28.50
N TYR A 288 -32.53 1.78 -27.57
CA TYR A 288 -33.07 0.47 -27.26
C TYR A 288 -33.91 -0.07 -28.44
N PRO A 289 -33.75 -1.33 -28.88
CA PRO A 289 -34.60 -1.92 -29.89
C PRO A 289 -36.00 -2.16 -29.32
N LEU A 290 -36.98 -1.34 -29.74
CA LEU A 290 -38.38 -1.43 -29.31
C LEU A 290 -39.16 -2.60 -29.94
N THR A 291 -38.54 -3.40 -30.82
CA THR A 291 -39.21 -4.48 -31.57
C THR A 291 -38.30 -5.71 -31.75
N ASP A 292 -38.93 -6.88 -31.87
CA ASP A 292 -38.29 -8.21 -32.03
C ASP A 292 -37.39 -8.34 -33.28
N GLN A 293 -37.42 -7.36 -34.17
CA GLN A 293 -36.70 -7.37 -35.46
C GLN A 293 -35.33 -6.68 -35.41
N ASN A 294 -34.93 -6.06 -34.30
CA ASN A 294 -33.71 -5.23 -34.20
C ASN A 294 -32.78 -5.60 -33.03
N TRP A 295 -32.77 -6.85 -32.59
CA TRP A 295 -31.88 -7.29 -31.51
C TRP A 295 -30.40 -7.17 -31.90
N GLN A 296 -29.68 -6.35 -31.14
CA GLN A 296 -28.25 -6.16 -31.27
C GLN A 296 -27.51 -6.49 -29.98
N TYR A 297 -26.31 -7.01 -30.10
CA TYR A 297 -25.45 -7.34 -28.97
C TYR A 297 -24.04 -6.79 -29.21
N PHE A 298 -23.37 -6.48 -28.11
CA PHE A 298 -22.00 -6.00 -28.12
C PHE A 298 -21.05 -7.08 -27.62
N VAL A 299 -19.92 -7.19 -28.31
CA VAL A 299 -18.87 -8.17 -28.03
C VAL A 299 -17.64 -7.45 -27.48
N VAL A 300 -17.17 -7.90 -26.33
CA VAL A 300 -15.90 -7.47 -25.72
C VAL A 300 -14.81 -8.50 -26.02
N ASP A 301 -13.59 -8.05 -26.25
CA ASP A 301 -12.44 -8.96 -26.37
C ASP A 301 -12.05 -9.51 -24.99
N SER A 302 -12.08 -8.65 -23.96
CA SER A 302 -11.94 -9.04 -22.55
C SER A 302 -12.69 -8.07 -21.64
N LEU A 303 -13.06 -8.52 -20.43
CA LEU A 303 -13.67 -7.64 -19.43
C LEU A 303 -12.71 -6.54 -18.94
N GLU A 304 -11.40 -6.79 -18.93
CA GLU A 304 -10.40 -5.78 -18.60
C GLU A 304 -10.35 -4.64 -19.62
N GLU A 305 -10.39 -4.96 -20.93
CA GLU A 305 -10.46 -3.93 -21.98
C GLU A 305 -11.77 -3.15 -21.91
N ALA A 306 -12.90 -3.83 -21.69
CA ALA A 306 -14.19 -3.18 -21.52
C ALA A 306 -14.21 -2.24 -20.31
N LYS A 307 -13.65 -2.67 -19.17
CA LYS A 307 -13.49 -1.86 -17.95
C LYS A 307 -12.65 -0.62 -18.22
N LYS A 308 -11.48 -0.78 -18.86
CA LYS A 308 -10.61 0.35 -19.22
C LYS A 308 -11.33 1.35 -20.13
N ASN A 309 -12.00 0.86 -21.16
CA ASN A 309 -12.75 1.69 -22.10
C ASN A 309 -13.90 2.46 -21.41
N LEU A 310 -14.61 1.83 -20.47
CA LEU A 310 -15.65 2.46 -19.65
C LEU A 310 -15.10 3.58 -18.77
N ILE A 311 -13.99 3.33 -18.06
CA ILE A 311 -13.34 4.32 -17.18
C ILE A 311 -12.85 5.52 -18.01
N GLU A 312 -12.20 5.28 -19.15
CA GLU A 312 -11.71 6.34 -20.03
C GLU A 312 -12.86 7.22 -20.56
N TRP A 313 -13.94 6.60 -21.03
CA TRP A 313 -15.13 7.31 -21.52
C TRP A 313 -15.77 8.16 -20.41
N ALA A 314 -15.95 7.61 -19.21
CA ALA A 314 -16.62 8.33 -18.12
C ALA A 314 -15.72 9.40 -17.47
N SER A 315 -14.39 9.23 -17.50
CA SER A 315 -13.43 10.20 -16.94
C SER A 315 -13.53 11.56 -17.65
N ALA A 316 -13.90 11.60 -18.93
CA ALA A 316 -14.12 12.84 -19.66
C ALA A 316 -15.36 13.62 -19.17
N ALA A 317 -16.35 12.93 -18.61
CA ALA A 317 -17.62 13.51 -18.16
C ALA A 317 -17.66 13.86 -16.66
N ARG A 318 -16.70 13.35 -15.86
CA ARG A 318 -16.70 13.51 -14.40
C ARG A 318 -15.71 14.58 -13.92
N ARG A 319 -16.21 15.51 -13.10
CA ARG A 319 -15.37 16.50 -12.39
C ARG A 319 -14.69 15.95 -11.14
N ILE A 320 -15.23 14.88 -10.55
CA ILE A 320 -14.77 14.30 -9.28
C ILE A 320 -14.45 12.82 -9.49
N GLN A 321 -13.20 12.46 -9.18
CA GLN A 321 -12.74 11.07 -9.18
C GLN A 321 -12.93 10.47 -7.78
N LEU A 322 -13.60 9.32 -7.74
CA LEU A 322 -13.96 8.62 -6.52
C LEU A 322 -13.21 7.31 -6.41
N ARG A 323 -12.94 6.90 -5.18
CA ARG A 323 -12.29 5.63 -4.85
C ARG A 323 -13.09 4.92 -3.76
N TYR A 324 -13.27 3.61 -3.91
CA TYR A 324 -13.75 2.77 -2.81
C TYR A 324 -12.58 2.36 -1.91
N ASN A 325 -12.69 2.65 -0.62
CA ASN A 325 -11.80 2.11 0.41
C ASN A 325 -12.39 0.81 0.98
N PRO A 326 -11.79 -0.36 0.69
CA PRO A 326 -12.33 -1.65 1.13
C PRO A 326 -12.18 -1.89 2.63
N TYR A 327 -11.24 -1.21 3.32
CA TYR A 327 -11.01 -1.41 4.76
C TYR A 327 -12.10 -0.75 5.60
N THR A 328 -12.53 0.44 5.21
CA THR A 328 -13.58 1.21 5.89
C THR A 328 -14.94 1.08 5.21
N GLN A 329 -15.00 0.46 4.03
CA GLN A 329 -16.20 0.34 3.21
C GLN A 329 -16.84 1.71 2.91
N SER A 330 -15.99 2.68 2.55
CA SER A 330 -16.36 4.07 2.30
C SER A 330 -15.87 4.58 0.94
N ILE A 331 -16.46 5.67 0.48
CA ILE A 331 -16.11 6.36 -0.76
C ILE A 331 -15.26 7.58 -0.44
N GLU A 332 -14.07 7.65 -1.04
CA GLU A 332 -13.10 8.73 -0.90
C GLU A 332 -13.04 9.56 -2.19
N GLU A 333 -13.11 10.88 -2.05
CA GLU A 333 -12.89 11.80 -3.16
C GLU A 333 -11.38 12.03 -3.33
N LEU A 334 -10.82 11.64 -4.48
CA LEU A 334 -9.38 11.78 -4.78
C LEU A 334 -8.96 13.22 -5.11
N GLY A 335 -9.93 14.14 -5.30
CA GLY A 335 -9.65 15.57 -5.39
C GLY A 335 -9.16 16.19 -4.06
N ASN A 336 -9.35 15.49 -2.93
CA ASN A 336 -8.84 15.93 -1.65
C ASN A 336 -7.35 15.54 -1.49
N PRO A 337 -6.43 16.51 -1.29
CA PRO A 337 -4.99 16.22 -1.17
C PRO A 337 -4.64 15.22 -0.07
N TYR A 338 -5.40 15.18 1.03
CA TYR A 338 -5.20 14.21 2.10
C TYR A 338 -5.53 12.79 1.63
N ASN A 339 -6.69 12.59 1.01
CA ASN A 339 -7.11 11.27 0.49
C ASN A 339 -6.17 10.78 -0.60
N LEU A 340 -5.73 11.67 -1.50
CA LEU A 340 -4.76 11.34 -2.54
C LEU A 340 -3.43 10.89 -1.94
N LYS A 341 -2.93 11.61 -0.91
CA LYS A 341 -1.71 11.22 -0.20
C LYS A 341 -1.85 9.86 0.49
N VAL A 342 -2.98 9.60 1.14
CA VAL A 342 -3.27 8.28 1.75
C VAL A 342 -3.25 7.19 0.69
N PHE A 343 -3.91 7.41 -0.45
CA PHE A 343 -3.94 6.44 -1.54
C PHE A 343 -2.55 6.16 -2.14
N VAL A 344 -1.76 7.19 -2.41
CA VAL A 344 -0.38 7.04 -2.91
C VAL A 344 0.49 6.26 -1.93
N ASN A 345 0.35 6.51 -0.63
CA ASN A 345 1.07 5.75 0.41
C ASN A 345 0.64 4.27 0.42
N GLU A 346 -0.65 3.98 0.24
CA GLU A 346 -1.14 2.61 0.15
C GLU A 346 -0.61 1.88 -1.09
N MET A 347 -0.65 2.51 -2.27
CA MET A 347 -0.06 1.95 -3.49
C MET A 347 1.44 1.70 -3.32
N THR A 348 2.16 2.65 -2.71
CA THR A 348 3.60 2.49 -2.42
C THR A 348 3.84 1.28 -1.53
N ARG A 349 3.01 1.08 -0.49
CA ARG A 349 3.08 -0.09 0.38
C ARG A 349 2.81 -1.39 -0.37
N ASP A 350 1.80 -1.42 -1.24
CA ASP A 350 1.44 -2.64 -1.97
C ASP A 350 2.46 -2.97 -3.06
N LEU A 351 3.03 -1.98 -3.75
CA LEU A 351 4.19 -2.14 -4.63
C LEU A 351 5.41 -2.67 -3.88
N THR A 352 5.65 -2.19 -2.65
CA THR A 352 6.74 -2.70 -1.80
C THR A 352 6.52 -4.18 -1.43
N LYS A 353 5.28 -4.57 -1.11
CA LYS A 353 4.93 -5.99 -0.86
C LYS A 353 5.16 -6.86 -2.09
N PHE A 354 4.72 -6.39 -3.26
CA PHE A 354 4.91 -7.09 -4.52
C PHE A 354 6.40 -7.24 -4.86
N ASN A 355 7.19 -6.18 -4.67
CA ASN A 355 8.63 -6.23 -4.83
C ASN A 355 9.29 -7.25 -3.87
N GLY A 356 8.88 -7.26 -2.60
CA GLY A 356 9.32 -8.27 -1.62
C GLY A 356 8.97 -9.70 -2.02
N PHE A 357 7.81 -9.93 -2.64
CA PHE A 357 7.42 -11.23 -3.18
C PHE A 357 8.25 -11.64 -4.40
N LEU A 358 8.52 -10.71 -5.32
CA LEU A 358 9.41 -10.95 -6.46
C LEU A 358 10.80 -11.33 -5.97
N LEU A 359 11.39 -10.56 -5.04
CA LEU A 359 12.70 -10.85 -4.45
C LEU A 359 12.77 -12.25 -3.83
N LYS A 360 11.71 -12.70 -3.13
CA LYS A 360 11.63 -14.07 -2.59
C LYS A 360 11.53 -15.13 -3.67
N SER A 361 10.72 -14.90 -4.70
CA SER A 361 10.53 -15.86 -5.81
C SER A 361 11.82 -16.05 -6.63
N PHE A 362 12.68 -15.03 -6.69
CA PHE A 362 13.99 -15.09 -7.35
C PHE A 362 15.15 -15.47 -6.42
N SER A 363 14.96 -15.52 -5.10
CA SER A 363 16.01 -15.85 -4.11
C SER A 363 16.38 -17.33 -3.98
N ASN A 364 15.84 -18.21 -4.83
CA ASN A 364 16.31 -19.60 -4.96
C ASN A 364 17.58 -19.75 -5.81
N THR A 365 18.23 -18.65 -6.19
CA THR A 365 19.58 -18.67 -6.78
C THR A 365 20.64 -18.31 -5.74
N SER A 366 21.70 -19.12 -5.75
CA SER A 366 22.83 -19.24 -4.81
C SER A 366 23.45 -17.94 -4.26
N PRO A 367 24.18 -18.00 -3.12
CA PRO A 367 24.61 -16.84 -2.36
C PRO A 367 25.66 -15.94 -3.05
N LEU A 368 25.40 -14.64 -2.90
CA LEU A 368 26.23 -13.43 -3.03
C LEU A 368 27.73 -13.59 -3.36
N ASN A 369 28.11 -13.16 -4.57
CA ASN A 369 29.45 -12.68 -4.90
C ASN A 369 29.43 -11.14 -5.07
N ASN A 370 30.41 -10.46 -4.47
CA ASN A 370 30.56 -9.00 -4.31
C ASN A 370 30.88 -8.22 -5.62
N SER A 371 30.00 -8.19 -6.63
CA SER A 371 30.23 -7.41 -7.86
C SER A 371 28.97 -6.79 -8.46
N ALA A 372 28.17 -6.10 -7.66
CA ALA A 372 26.98 -5.41 -8.15
C ALA A 372 27.34 -4.08 -8.85
N THR A 373 26.90 -3.92 -10.10
CA THR A 373 26.95 -2.68 -10.89
C THR A 373 25.54 -2.12 -11.03
N THR A 374 25.36 -0.81 -10.82
CA THR A 374 24.06 -0.14 -10.97
C THR A 374 24.12 0.86 -12.12
N LEU A 375 23.18 0.77 -13.05
CA LEU A 375 22.97 1.71 -14.15
C LEU A 375 21.76 2.59 -13.86
N ASN A 376 21.94 3.90 -13.96
CA ASN A 376 20.86 4.86 -13.87
C ASN A 376 20.61 5.47 -15.24
N PHE A 377 19.35 5.48 -15.70
CA PHE A 377 19.00 6.13 -16.97
C PHE A 377 17.58 6.69 -16.98
N ASP A 378 17.32 7.72 -17.78
CA ASP A 378 15.98 8.31 -17.93
C ASP A 378 15.28 7.85 -19.21
N VAL A 379 13.99 7.49 -19.13
CA VAL A 379 13.19 7.13 -20.31
C VAL A 379 12.00 8.05 -20.43
N ARG A 380 11.80 8.62 -21.61
CA ARG A 380 10.62 9.44 -21.90
C ARG A 380 9.35 8.57 -21.88
N SER A 381 8.34 9.01 -21.16
CA SER A 381 7.02 8.36 -21.04
C SER A 381 6.31 8.30 -22.39
N LYS A 382 6.54 7.23 -23.14
CA LYS A 382 5.90 6.90 -24.42
C LYS A 382 5.52 5.42 -24.43
N SER A 383 4.39 5.08 -25.03
CA SER A 383 3.97 3.69 -25.21
C SER A 383 5.09 2.85 -25.86
N GLY A 384 5.42 1.71 -25.26
CA GLY A 384 6.47 0.80 -25.73
C GLY A 384 7.92 1.15 -25.35
N ALA A 385 8.21 2.38 -24.92
CA ALA A 385 9.59 2.83 -24.68
C ALA A 385 10.34 1.98 -23.63
N LEU A 386 9.62 1.47 -22.63
CA LEU A 386 10.18 0.61 -21.60
C LEU A 386 10.54 -0.78 -22.13
N ILE A 387 9.72 -1.33 -23.01
CA ILE A 387 9.95 -2.64 -23.66
C ILE A 387 11.18 -2.55 -24.55
N ASP A 388 11.26 -1.49 -25.35
CA ASP A 388 12.40 -1.23 -26.23
C ASP A 388 13.70 -1.07 -25.44
N CYS A 389 13.64 -0.39 -24.28
CA CYS A 389 14.77 -0.21 -23.39
C CYS A 389 15.23 -1.53 -22.74
N PHE A 390 14.33 -2.34 -22.18
CA PHE A 390 14.72 -3.62 -21.56
C PHE A 390 15.19 -4.67 -22.57
N GLN A 391 14.79 -4.55 -23.84
CA GLN A 391 15.32 -5.38 -24.93
C GLN A 391 16.84 -5.17 -25.10
N VAL A 392 17.39 -4.01 -24.73
CA VAL A 392 18.84 -3.74 -24.75
C VAL A 392 19.60 -4.64 -23.77
N PHE A 393 19.08 -4.82 -22.56
CA PHE A 393 19.70 -5.71 -21.56
C PHE A 393 19.65 -7.18 -22.00
N LYS A 394 18.51 -7.59 -22.57
CA LYS A 394 18.35 -8.93 -23.15
C LYS A 394 19.32 -9.18 -24.31
N THR A 395 19.46 -8.25 -25.25
CA THR A 395 20.39 -8.38 -26.39
C THR A 395 21.86 -8.29 -25.98
N SER A 396 22.15 -7.62 -24.86
CA SER A 396 23.48 -7.54 -24.28
C SER A 396 23.82 -8.70 -23.34
N ASN A 397 22.88 -9.64 -23.14
CA ASN A 397 23.01 -10.80 -22.26
C ASN A 397 23.39 -10.40 -20.82
N VAL A 398 22.67 -9.41 -20.28
CA VAL A 398 22.82 -8.89 -18.91
C VAL A 398 21.62 -9.29 -18.07
N ASP A 399 21.87 -10.09 -17.04
CA ASP A 399 20.85 -10.55 -16.11
C ASP A 399 20.58 -9.50 -15.03
N LEU A 400 19.35 -8.99 -15.01
CA LEU A 400 18.94 -7.94 -14.08
C LEU A 400 18.60 -8.53 -12.72
N LYS A 401 19.16 -7.96 -11.66
CA LYS A 401 18.91 -8.36 -10.27
C LYS A 401 17.87 -7.49 -9.58
N HIS A 402 17.93 -6.18 -9.82
CA HIS A 402 17.05 -5.20 -9.17
C HIS A 402 16.74 -4.06 -10.12
N ILE A 403 15.50 -3.58 -10.11
CA ILE A 403 15.04 -2.48 -10.96
C ILE A 403 14.18 -1.57 -10.09
N GLU A 404 14.53 -0.29 -10.06
CA GLU A 404 13.72 0.77 -9.45
C GLU A 404 13.38 1.80 -10.49
N CYS A 405 12.21 2.42 -10.33
CA CYS A 405 11.81 3.56 -11.14
C CYS A 405 11.29 4.69 -10.27
N CYS A 406 11.69 5.92 -10.59
CA CYS A 406 11.23 7.14 -9.94
C CYS A 406 10.76 8.14 -11.02
N PRO A 407 9.53 8.67 -10.93
CA PRO A 407 9.12 9.77 -11.79
C PRO A 407 9.91 11.03 -11.45
N LEU A 408 10.40 11.75 -12.46
CA LEU A 408 11.09 13.02 -12.26
C LEU A 408 10.06 14.16 -12.22
N ASN A 409 10.11 14.98 -11.17
CA ASN A 409 9.05 15.93 -10.78
C ASN A 409 8.63 16.97 -11.85
N ASP A 410 9.41 17.17 -12.92
CA ASP A 410 9.16 18.24 -13.90
C ASP A 410 9.33 17.81 -15.37
N SER A 411 9.39 16.50 -15.65
CA SER A 411 9.57 16.01 -17.03
C SER A 411 8.69 14.81 -17.31
N ASN A 412 8.24 14.65 -18.57
CA ASN A 412 7.61 13.42 -19.09
C ASN A 412 8.64 12.27 -19.16
N LYS A 413 9.49 12.12 -18.16
CA LYS A 413 10.57 11.13 -18.08
C LYS A 413 10.50 10.40 -16.73
N VAL A 414 10.79 9.11 -16.78
CA VAL A 414 10.92 8.24 -15.61
C VAL A 414 12.37 7.81 -15.53
N GLN A 415 12.99 8.03 -14.37
CA GLN A 415 14.34 7.54 -14.10
C GLN A 415 14.27 6.09 -13.67
N PHE A 416 15.15 5.26 -14.22
CA PHE A 416 15.32 3.86 -13.90
C PHE A 416 16.70 3.63 -13.29
N SER A 417 16.74 2.85 -12.21
CA SER A 417 17.96 2.36 -11.58
C SER A 417 17.96 0.83 -11.69
N VAL A 418 18.88 0.28 -12.48
CA VAL A 418 18.95 -1.14 -12.80
C VAL A 418 20.26 -1.71 -12.29
N CYS A 419 20.18 -2.69 -11.40
CA CYS A 419 21.34 -3.36 -10.80
C CYS A 419 21.50 -4.78 -11.36
N PHE A 420 22.74 -5.19 -11.60
CA PHE A 420 23.13 -6.54 -12.01
C PHE A 420 24.47 -6.92 -11.38
N GLU A 421 24.72 -8.21 -11.20
CA GLU A 421 25.93 -8.73 -10.53
C GLU A 421 26.99 -9.30 -11.49
N GLN A 422 26.72 -9.21 -12.79
CA GLN A 422 27.61 -9.71 -13.84
C GLN A 422 28.78 -8.75 -14.08
N GLU A 423 30.01 -9.25 -14.01
CA GLU A 423 31.21 -8.48 -14.33
C GLU A 423 31.32 -8.30 -15.86
N LEU A 424 31.01 -7.09 -16.34
CA LEU A 424 31.08 -6.75 -17.76
C LEU A 424 32.47 -6.26 -18.14
N LYS A 425 33.03 -6.79 -19.24
CA LYS A 425 34.25 -6.22 -19.83
C LYS A 425 33.96 -4.80 -20.32
N GLU A 426 34.95 -3.91 -20.25
CA GLU A 426 34.80 -2.49 -20.59
C GLU A 426 34.15 -2.27 -21.98
N GLN A 427 34.53 -3.07 -22.99
CA GLN A 427 33.93 -3.02 -24.32
C GLN A 427 32.44 -3.42 -24.36
N GLN A 428 32.01 -4.35 -23.51
CA GLN A 428 30.61 -4.76 -23.41
C GLN A 428 29.77 -3.72 -22.66
N LEU A 429 30.33 -3.13 -21.59
CA LEU A 429 29.70 -2.04 -20.86
C LEU A 429 29.51 -0.81 -21.76
N GLN A 430 30.53 -0.41 -22.53
CA GLN A 430 30.42 0.71 -23.46
C GLN A 430 29.39 0.45 -24.57
N LYS A 431 29.28 -0.79 -25.05
CA LYS A 431 28.24 -1.18 -26.02
C LYS A 431 26.83 -1.08 -25.42
N LEU A 432 26.64 -1.56 -24.19
CA LEU A 432 25.38 -1.46 -23.45
C LEU A 432 24.97 0.00 -23.24
N LEU A 433 25.89 0.84 -22.77
CA LEU A 433 25.66 2.27 -22.58
C LEU A 433 25.34 2.98 -23.90
N GLY A 434 26.06 2.66 -24.98
CA GLY A 434 25.81 3.22 -26.31
C GLY A 434 24.44 2.85 -26.88
N GLN A 435 23.92 1.67 -26.54
CA GLN A 435 22.56 1.26 -26.92
C GLN A 435 21.49 1.94 -26.05
N LEU A 436 21.72 2.11 -24.74
CA LEU A 436 20.81 2.83 -23.84
C LEU A 436 20.73 4.33 -24.16
N LYS A 437 21.83 4.94 -24.60
CA LYS A 437 21.87 6.35 -25.06
C LYS A 437 20.97 6.65 -26.26
N LYS A 438 20.44 5.64 -26.96
CA LYS A 438 19.43 5.82 -28.01
C LYS A 438 18.04 6.14 -27.47
N PHE A 439 17.80 5.79 -26.22
CA PHE A 439 16.49 5.92 -25.54
C PHE A 439 16.52 6.94 -24.40
N SER A 440 17.71 7.26 -23.91
CA SER A 440 17.96 8.09 -22.74
C SER A 440 19.08 9.10 -23.04
N GLU A 441 18.86 10.35 -22.67
CA GLU A 441 19.90 11.39 -22.76
C GLU A 441 20.85 11.32 -21.56
N ASN A 442 20.36 10.81 -20.42
CA ASN A 442 21.10 10.73 -19.17
C ASN A 442 21.32 9.26 -18.80
N VAL A 443 22.50 8.71 -19.09
CA VAL A 443 22.89 7.35 -18.68
C VAL A 443 24.15 7.43 -17.82
N SER A 444 24.08 6.96 -16.58
CA SER A 444 25.22 6.92 -15.64
C SER A 444 25.42 5.53 -15.04
N VAL A 445 26.66 5.25 -14.61
CA VAL A 445 27.08 3.99 -14.00
C VAL A 445 27.58 4.27 -12.58
N ALA A 446 26.98 3.62 -11.60
CA ALA A 446 27.47 3.55 -10.24
C ALA A 446 28.12 2.17 -10.04
N ASP A 447 29.46 2.15 -9.93
CA ASP A 447 30.24 0.95 -9.65
C ASP A 447 30.77 1.00 -8.21
N SER A 448 30.64 -0.12 -7.49
CA SER A 448 31.11 -0.25 -6.10
C SER A 448 32.64 -0.37 -5.98
N LYS A 449 33.37 -0.55 -7.09
CA LYS A 449 34.83 -0.79 -7.08
C LYS A 449 35.75 0.44 -6.95
N LYS A 450 35.26 1.69 -6.92
CA LYS A 450 36.12 2.90 -6.89
C LYS A 450 36.30 3.57 -5.51
N LEU A 451 36.50 2.81 -4.44
CA LEU A 451 36.88 3.37 -3.12
C LEU A 451 38.23 2.92 -2.56
N ASN A 452 38.98 2.06 -3.27
CA ASN A 452 40.31 1.63 -2.85
C ASN A 452 41.35 1.84 -3.97
N GLY A 453 42.09 2.96 -3.95
CA GLY A 453 43.30 3.11 -4.77
C GLY A 453 43.76 4.54 -5.06
N SER A 454 45.02 4.80 -4.77
CA SER A 454 45.85 6.02 -4.91
C SER A 454 45.69 6.94 -6.13
N ARG A 455 46.05 8.22 -5.90
CA ARG A 455 46.35 9.31 -6.85
C ARG A 455 47.08 8.91 -8.14
N ALA A 456 46.75 9.70 -9.18
CA ALA A 456 47.50 10.08 -10.39
C ALA A 456 47.15 9.36 -11.73
N ASP A 457 46.72 10.20 -12.68
CA ASP A 457 46.85 10.14 -14.13
C ASP A 457 46.40 8.89 -14.89
N VAL A 458 45.22 8.95 -15.52
CA VAL A 458 45.04 8.86 -16.99
C VAL A 458 43.72 9.55 -17.36
N VAL A 459 43.83 10.62 -18.14
CA VAL A 459 42.72 11.32 -18.78
C VAL A 459 42.28 10.51 -20.01
N HIS A 460 41.02 10.07 -20.03
CA HIS A 460 40.30 9.86 -21.28
C HIS A 460 38.94 10.55 -21.20
N GLU A 461 38.88 11.69 -21.86
CA GLU A 461 37.70 12.49 -22.15
C GLU A 461 36.59 11.65 -22.80
N VAL A 462 35.47 11.47 -22.10
CA VAL A 462 34.13 11.50 -22.71
C VAL A 462 33.14 12.10 -21.70
N CYS A 463 32.80 13.37 -21.94
CA CYS A 463 31.61 14.12 -21.48
C CYS A 463 31.35 14.27 -19.96
N LEU A 464 31.81 15.40 -19.44
CA LEU A 464 31.34 16.08 -18.24
C LEU A 464 29.89 16.57 -18.40
N PHE A 465 28.92 15.97 -17.69
CA PHE A 465 27.70 16.64 -17.20
C PHE A 465 27.23 15.93 -15.89
N ALA A 466 27.12 16.74 -14.83
CA ALA A 466 26.49 16.57 -13.51
C ALA A 466 26.24 15.15 -12.93
N ASP A 467 26.95 14.87 -11.83
CA ASP A 467 26.57 14.07 -10.66
C ASP A 467 26.02 12.65 -10.86
N ASN A 468 26.92 11.67 -10.69
CA ASN A 468 26.54 10.31 -10.35
C ASN A 468 25.79 10.36 -9.00
N PRO A 469 24.48 10.03 -8.91
CA PRO A 469 23.76 10.17 -7.65
C PRO A 469 24.36 9.20 -6.62
N LEU A 470 24.91 9.76 -5.55
CA LEU A 470 25.47 9.02 -4.43
C LEU A 470 24.40 8.09 -3.84
N TRP A 471 24.72 6.81 -3.69
CA TRP A 471 23.79 5.83 -3.12
C TRP A 471 23.43 6.18 -1.68
N PHE A 472 22.15 6.04 -1.32
CA PHE A 472 21.63 6.17 0.04
C PHE A 472 20.46 5.19 0.26
N PRO A 473 20.22 4.73 1.50
CA PRO A 473 19.10 3.82 1.79
C PRO A 473 17.75 4.52 1.55
N LYS A 474 16.86 3.85 0.82
CA LYS A 474 15.48 4.30 0.56
C LYS A 474 14.47 3.61 1.49
N HIS A 475 14.84 2.45 2.04
CA HIS A 475 14.03 1.69 2.99
C HIS A 475 14.80 1.36 4.28
N ILE A 476 14.11 1.32 5.41
CA ILE A 476 14.70 1.02 6.74
C ILE A 476 15.42 -0.34 6.80
N ALA A 477 14.98 -1.32 5.99
CA ALA A 477 15.63 -2.63 5.91
C ALA A 477 17.01 -2.57 5.22
N GLU A 478 17.26 -1.55 4.40
CA GLU A 478 18.53 -1.37 3.69
C GLU A 478 19.66 -0.88 4.60
N LEU A 479 19.33 -0.44 5.83
CA LEU A 479 20.32 -0.20 6.87
C LEU A 479 21.18 -1.45 7.15
N ASP A 480 20.62 -2.65 6.93
CA ASP A 480 21.35 -3.92 7.06
C ASP A 480 22.53 -4.06 6.08
N GLN A 481 22.54 -3.31 4.97
CA GLN A 481 23.59 -3.39 3.96
C GLN A 481 24.91 -2.73 4.39
N PHE A 482 24.85 -1.85 5.38
CA PHE A 482 26.02 -1.12 5.88
C PHE A 482 26.21 -1.18 7.40
N ALA A 483 25.27 -1.76 8.16
CA ALA A 483 25.37 -1.91 9.61
C ALA A 483 26.65 -2.65 10.09
N ASN A 484 27.29 -3.43 9.20
CA ASN A 484 28.53 -4.17 9.48
C ASN A 484 29.80 -3.48 8.94
N ARG A 485 29.69 -2.28 8.35
CA ARG A 485 30.83 -1.50 7.84
C ARG A 485 31.50 -0.71 8.96
N ILE A 486 32.03 -1.45 9.94
CA ILE A 486 32.66 -0.86 11.12
C ILE A 486 34.02 -0.28 10.73
N LEU A 487 34.23 1.00 11.04
CA LEU A 487 35.50 1.71 10.81
C LEU A 487 36.49 1.49 11.96
N SER A 488 36.02 1.58 13.21
CA SER A 488 36.84 1.49 14.41
C SER A 488 36.00 1.08 15.63
N TYR A 489 36.68 0.81 16.75
CA TYR A 489 36.05 0.44 18.04
C TYR A 489 35.13 -0.79 17.96
N GLY A 490 35.45 -1.72 17.05
CA GLY A 490 34.72 -2.98 16.87
C GLY A 490 35.13 -4.06 17.88
N ALA A 491 35.28 -5.30 17.40
CA ALA A 491 35.82 -6.40 18.21
C ALA A 491 37.35 -6.30 18.41
N GLU A 492 38.04 -5.62 17.49
CA GLU A 492 39.48 -5.34 17.57
C GLU A 492 39.71 -4.02 18.32
N LEU A 493 40.68 -4.03 19.23
CA LEU A 493 40.99 -2.92 20.12
C LEU A 493 42.35 -2.33 19.76
N ASP A 494 42.49 -1.01 19.90
CA ASP A 494 43.77 -0.33 19.76
C ASP A 494 44.75 -0.71 20.88
N ALA A 495 46.05 -0.60 20.59
CA ALA A 495 47.11 -1.09 21.50
C ALA A 495 47.16 -0.33 22.85
N ASP A 496 46.70 0.91 22.87
CA ASP A 496 46.58 1.77 24.05
C ASP A 496 45.24 1.61 24.79
N HIS A 497 44.29 0.83 24.24
CA HIS A 497 43.03 0.54 24.90
C HIS A 497 43.26 -0.27 26.19
N PRO A 498 42.65 0.09 27.34
CA PRO A 498 42.88 -0.57 28.63
C PRO A 498 42.56 -2.07 28.62
N GLY A 499 41.62 -2.48 27.77
CA GLY A 499 41.24 -3.89 27.55
C GLY A 499 42.08 -4.66 26.53
N PHE A 500 43.08 -4.04 25.86
CA PHE A 500 43.84 -4.69 24.77
C PHE A 500 44.52 -6.00 25.22
N LYS A 501 45.07 -6.02 26.44
CA LYS A 501 45.72 -7.20 27.03
C LYS A 501 44.78 -8.08 27.85
N ASP A 502 43.53 -7.66 28.08
CA ASP A 502 42.53 -8.45 28.81
C ASP A 502 41.83 -9.41 27.84
N ALA A 503 42.22 -10.69 27.86
CA ALA A 503 41.65 -11.71 26.99
C ALA A 503 40.13 -11.91 27.24
N THR A 504 39.69 -11.78 28.49
CA THR A 504 38.27 -11.95 28.86
C THR A 504 37.45 -10.78 28.29
N TYR A 505 38.00 -9.56 28.37
CA TYR A 505 37.34 -8.38 27.81
C TYR A 505 37.27 -8.42 26.28
N ARG A 506 38.33 -8.89 25.59
CA ARG A 506 38.32 -9.06 24.13
C ARG A 506 37.30 -10.09 23.66
N GLU A 507 37.21 -11.23 24.34
CA GLU A 507 36.17 -12.24 24.05
C GLU A 507 34.77 -11.66 24.28
N ARG A 508 34.61 -10.88 25.35
CA ARG A 508 33.35 -10.20 25.65
C ARG A 508 32.99 -9.15 24.58
N ARG A 509 33.95 -8.41 24.04
CA ARG A 509 33.74 -7.47 22.92
C ARG A 509 33.33 -8.19 21.64
N LYS A 510 33.98 -9.30 21.33
CA LYS A 510 33.60 -10.16 20.19
C LYS A 510 32.16 -10.65 20.32
N TYR A 511 31.74 -11.10 21.51
CA TYR A 511 30.35 -11.50 21.78
C TYR A 511 29.33 -10.41 21.43
N PHE A 512 29.59 -9.15 21.79
CA PHE A 512 28.69 -8.03 21.43
C PHE A 512 28.72 -7.70 19.94
N ALA A 513 29.89 -7.77 19.31
CA ALA A 513 30.01 -7.58 17.86
C ALA A 513 29.24 -8.65 17.08
N ASP A 514 29.31 -9.91 17.51
CA ASP A 514 28.58 -11.03 16.90
C ASP A 514 27.05 -10.83 17.04
N ILE A 515 26.55 -10.27 18.15
CA ILE A 515 25.13 -9.92 18.30
C ILE A 515 24.72 -8.88 17.24
N ALA A 516 25.49 -7.82 17.09
CA ALA A 516 25.19 -6.74 16.15
C ALA A 516 25.23 -7.21 14.69
N VAL A 517 26.25 -8.00 14.32
CA VAL A 517 26.44 -8.50 12.95
C VAL A 517 25.30 -9.42 12.50
N ASN A 518 24.79 -10.23 13.43
CA ASN A 518 23.73 -11.19 13.16
C ASN A 518 22.31 -10.59 13.25
N HIS A 519 22.17 -9.34 13.69
CA HIS A 519 20.88 -8.67 13.83
C HIS A 519 20.41 -8.03 12.52
N LYS A 520 19.17 -8.35 12.10
CA LYS A 520 18.52 -7.80 10.90
C LYS A 520 17.43 -6.79 11.23
N GLN A 521 17.43 -5.65 10.54
CA GLN A 521 16.40 -4.61 10.68
C GLN A 521 15.16 -5.04 9.90
N LEU A 522 14.10 -5.42 10.61
CA LEU A 522 12.82 -5.73 9.98
C LEU A 522 11.94 -4.48 9.91
N SER A 523 11.24 -4.29 8.79
CA SER A 523 10.25 -3.23 8.64
C SER A 523 8.96 -3.58 9.40
N ASP A 524 8.36 -2.59 10.05
CA ASP A 524 7.10 -2.70 10.82
C ASP A 524 5.85 -3.11 10.02
N THR A 525 6.01 -3.50 8.76
CA THR A 525 4.93 -3.86 7.84
C THR A 525 4.71 -5.36 7.68
N THR A 526 5.31 -6.21 8.53
CA THR A 526 5.19 -7.67 8.43
C THR A 526 4.47 -8.29 9.63
N ILE A 527 3.14 -8.32 9.60
CA ILE A 527 2.36 -9.37 10.27
C ILE A 527 1.83 -10.27 9.17
N ALA A 528 2.32 -11.51 9.11
CA ALA A 528 1.81 -12.55 8.22
C ALA A 528 1.20 -13.69 9.06
N PHE A 529 -0.11 -13.90 8.91
CA PHE A 529 -0.82 -15.18 9.11
C PHE A 529 -0.63 -15.99 7.81
N ASN A 530 -0.34 -17.29 7.71
CA ASN A 530 -0.33 -18.46 8.60
C ASN A 530 0.61 -19.54 7.98
N ASP A 531 1.28 -20.39 8.78
CA ASP A 531 0.91 -21.83 8.89
C ASP A 531 1.66 -22.65 9.99
N VAL A 532 0.82 -23.28 10.83
CA VAL A 532 0.94 -24.52 11.65
C VAL A 532 2.04 -24.68 12.73
N ILE A 533 1.74 -24.15 13.93
CA ILE A 533 1.58 -24.84 15.24
C ILE A 533 2.76 -25.67 15.83
N THR A 534 4.02 -25.55 15.38
CA THR A 534 5.16 -25.99 16.24
C THR A 534 6.45 -25.18 16.12
N LYS A 535 6.56 -24.26 15.15
CA LYS A 535 7.69 -23.31 15.01
C LYS A 535 7.35 -21.86 15.41
N LEU A 536 6.19 -21.67 16.05
CA LEU A 536 5.57 -20.37 16.30
C LEU A 536 6.18 -19.53 17.44
N SER A 537 7.23 -20.00 18.13
CA SER A 537 7.90 -19.21 19.18
C SER A 537 9.16 -18.47 18.70
N PHE A 538 9.63 -18.67 17.47
CA PHE A 538 10.93 -18.12 17.01
C PHE A 538 10.84 -16.92 16.03
N TYR A 539 9.69 -16.67 15.40
CA TYR A 539 9.60 -15.74 14.25
C TYR A 539 8.50 -14.65 14.32
N LEU A 540 7.83 -14.45 15.47
CA LEU A 540 6.67 -13.55 15.60
C LEU A 540 6.94 -12.16 16.21
N SER A 541 8.18 -11.72 16.18
CA SER A 541 8.57 -10.31 16.34
C SER A 541 9.70 -10.06 15.34
N GLY A 542 9.82 -8.84 14.80
CA GLY A 542 11.10 -8.46 14.18
C GLY A 542 12.23 -8.89 15.12
N GLN A 543 13.31 -9.52 14.64
CA GLN A 543 14.36 -10.11 15.49
C GLN A 543 14.60 -9.20 16.68
N GLN A 544 14.09 -9.59 17.85
CA GLN A 544 14.23 -8.74 19.03
C GLN A 544 15.71 -8.55 19.25
N ILE A 545 16.11 -7.33 19.59
CA ILE A 545 17.50 -7.04 19.93
C ILE A 545 17.87 -8.00 21.06
N PRO A 546 18.85 -8.89 20.86
CA PRO A 546 19.14 -9.94 21.83
C PRO A 546 19.42 -9.33 23.20
N LYS A 547 18.68 -9.80 24.21
CA LYS A 547 18.92 -9.40 25.60
C LYS A 547 20.25 -9.98 26.06
N VAL A 548 21.05 -9.14 26.71
CA VAL A 548 22.38 -9.51 27.20
C VAL A 548 22.36 -9.66 28.71
N GLN A 549 22.90 -10.78 29.17
CA GLN A 549 23.23 -10.97 30.57
C GLN A 549 24.55 -10.26 30.88
N TYR A 550 24.46 -9.05 31.44
CA TYR A 550 25.63 -8.31 31.92
C TYR A 550 26.25 -8.99 33.15
N THR A 551 27.58 -9.01 33.20
CA THR A 551 28.36 -9.57 34.30
C THR A 551 28.32 -8.65 35.52
N ALA A 552 28.65 -9.19 36.70
CA ALA A 552 28.73 -8.39 37.92
C ALA A 552 29.71 -7.21 37.81
N LYS A 553 30.83 -7.38 37.08
CA LYS A 553 31.81 -6.30 36.84
C LYS A 553 31.25 -5.20 35.92
N GLU A 554 30.50 -5.58 34.89
CA GLU A 554 29.82 -4.63 34.00
C GLU A 554 28.77 -3.82 34.77
N ILE A 555 27.96 -4.49 35.60
CA ILE A 555 26.96 -3.84 36.46
C ILE A 555 27.62 -2.91 37.49
N GLU A 556 28.76 -3.29 38.09
CA GLU A 556 29.51 -2.43 39.01
C GLU A 556 30.04 -1.16 38.31
N THR A 557 30.55 -1.32 37.10
CA THR A 557 31.05 -0.22 36.27
C THR A 557 29.90 0.74 35.96
N TRP A 558 28.76 0.22 35.50
CA TRP A 558 27.53 0.98 35.31
C TRP A 558 27.08 1.70 36.59
N ARG A 559 27.00 0.99 37.71
CA ARG A 559 26.57 1.53 39.01
C ARG A 559 27.37 2.76 39.39
N THR A 560 28.69 2.67 39.24
CA THR A 560 29.64 3.74 39.57
C THR A 560 29.38 4.98 38.73
N ILE A 561 29.20 4.80 37.42
CA ILE A 561 28.95 5.90 36.46
C ILE A 561 27.56 6.50 36.69
N TYR A 562 26.54 5.65 36.75
CA TYR A 562 25.14 6.03 36.94
C TYR A 562 24.93 6.88 38.19
N ASN A 563 25.47 6.44 39.34
CA ASN A 563 25.30 7.16 40.61
C ASN A 563 25.95 8.54 40.56
N LYS A 564 27.11 8.65 39.93
CA LYS A 564 27.85 9.92 39.85
C LYS A 564 27.16 10.90 38.91
N LEU A 565 26.74 10.46 37.73
CA LEU A 565 26.06 11.34 36.76
C LEU A 565 24.65 11.73 37.22
N LYS A 566 23.89 10.81 37.82
CA LYS A 566 22.56 11.10 38.36
C LYS A 566 22.54 12.24 39.38
N GLN A 567 23.60 12.41 40.15
CA GLN A 567 23.73 13.52 41.11
C GLN A 567 23.91 14.87 40.41
N LEU A 568 24.45 14.88 39.20
CA LEU A 568 24.74 16.10 38.43
C LEU A 568 23.57 16.54 37.55
N TYR A 569 22.75 15.62 37.05
CA TYR A 569 21.70 15.96 36.07
C TYR A 569 20.73 17.08 36.50
N PRO A 570 20.25 17.15 37.75
CA PRO A 570 19.36 18.24 38.16
C PRO A 570 19.99 19.64 38.01
N ASP A 571 21.29 19.74 38.27
CA ASP A 571 22.00 21.02 38.29
C ASP A 571 22.51 21.42 36.90
N TYR A 572 22.88 20.44 36.07
CA TYR A 572 23.61 20.70 34.82
C TYR A 572 22.85 20.35 33.54
N ALA A 573 21.98 19.32 33.55
CA ALA A 573 21.26 18.89 32.35
C ALA A 573 20.01 19.75 32.10
N CYS A 574 19.60 19.84 30.84
CA CYS A 574 18.36 20.54 30.48
C CYS A 574 17.12 19.86 31.06
N MET A 575 16.03 20.63 31.18
CA MET A 575 14.75 20.17 31.67
C MET A 575 14.20 18.98 30.87
N GLU A 576 14.35 18.97 29.55
CA GLU A 576 13.88 17.89 28.65
C GLU A 576 14.58 16.58 28.98
N TYR A 577 15.91 16.61 29.17
CA TYR A 577 16.69 15.45 29.57
C TYR A 577 16.23 14.91 30.93
N ASN A 578 16.11 15.78 31.93
CA ASN A 578 15.70 15.37 33.29
C ASN A 578 14.30 14.73 33.28
N LYS A 579 13.34 15.30 32.54
CA LYS A 579 12.00 14.71 32.36
C LYS A 579 12.07 13.34 31.69
N ALA A 580 12.84 13.22 30.62
CA ALA A 580 12.95 11.96 29.89
C ALA A 580 13.69 10.88 30.69
N PHE A 581 14.69 11.26 31.48
CA PHE A 581 15.42 10.35 32.36
C PHE A 581 14.52 9.74 33.44
N GLU A 582 13.59 10.51 34.01
CA GLU A 582 12.56 9.98 34.92
C GLU A 582 11.68 8.91 34.24
N LEU A 583 11.32 9.13 32.97
CA LEU A 583 10.56 8.14 32.20
C LEU A 583 11.39 6.89 31.92
N CYS A 584 12.69 7.04 31.62
CA CYS A 584 13.59 5.91 31.40
C CYS A 584 13.74 5.05 32.67
N LYS A 585 13.79 5.66 33.86
CA LYS A 585 13.74 4.92 35.14
C LYS A 585 12.43 4.15 35.32
N LYS A 586 11.30 4.77 34.95
CA LYS A 586 9.98 4.17 35.13
C LYS A 586 9.67 3.03 34.14
N PHE A 587 10.10 3.16 32.89
CA PHE A 587 9.65 2.29 31.80
C PHE A 587 10.77 1.46 31.14
N CYS A 588 12.04 1.83 31.30
CA CYS A 588 13.17 1.17 30.64
C CYS A 588 14.13 0.47 31.62
N GLY A 589 13.80 0.43 32.91
CA GLY A 589 14.61 -0.28 33.91
C GLY A 589 15.92 0.41 34.31
N TYR A 590 16.04 1.73 34.11
CA TYR A 590 17.23 2.48 34.51
C TYR A 590 17.36 2.47 36.04
N SER A 591 18.40 1.82 36.54
CA SER A 591 18.72 1.81 37.97
C SER A 591 20.21 1.57 38.17
N PRO A 592 20.79 1.89 39.34
CA PRO A 592 22.20 1.61 39.62
C PRO A 592 22.56 0.12 39.56
N ASN A 593 21.58 -0.78 39.67
CA ASN A 593 21.81 -2.24 39.71
C ASN A 593 21.33 -2.95 38.44
N ASN A 594 20.87 -2.22 37.43
CA ASN A 594 20.34 -2.80 36.20
C ASN A 594 20.75 -1.95 35.00
N ILE A 595 21.52 -2.55 34.08
CA ILE A 595 21.82 -1.96 32.78
C ILE A 595 20.59 -2.21 31.88
N PRO A 596 19.95 -1.15 31.35
CA PRO A 596 18.80 -1.27 30.45
C PRO A 596 19.08 -2.11 29.21
N GLN A 597 18.09 -2.87 28.76
CA GLN A 597 18.20 -3.69 27.54
C GLN A 597 17.74 -2.88 26.33
N LEU A 598 18.49 -2.96 25.22
CA LEU A 598 18.18 -2.17 24.02
C LEU A 598 16.78 -2.44 23.46
N GLN A 599 16.29 -3.68 23.52
CA GLN A 599 14.95 -4.02 23.05
C GLN A 599 13.86 -3.26 23.85
N ASP A 600 13.97 -3.27 25.18
CA ASP A 600 12.98 -2.62 26.06
C ASP A 600 12.98 -1.10 25.85
N ILE A 601 14.16 -0.51 25.62
CA ILE A 601 14.30 0.91 25.28
C ILE A 601 13.75 1.21 23.89
N SER A 602 14.06 0.37 22.89
CA SER A 602 13.59 0.55 21.52
C SER A 602 12.07 0.54 21.45
N ASP A 603 11.41 -0.37 22.17
CA ASP A 603 9.95 -0.42 22.26
C ASP A 603 9.38 0.84 22.93
N PHE A 604 10.03 1.32 24.00
CA PHE A 604 9.65 2.57 24.66
C PHE A 604 9.79 3.78 23.72
N LEU A 605 10.95 3.98 23.09
CA LEU A 605 11.19 5.10 22.16
C LEU A 605 10.24 5.06 20.98
N LYS A 606 9.95 3.87 20.45
CA LYS A 606 9.03 3.70 19.32
C LYS A 606 7.62 4.16 19.67
N SER A 607 7.14 3.82 20.86
CA SER A 607 5.84 4.26 21.36
C SER A 607 5.74 5.78 21.60
N ARG A 608 6.89 6.45 21.82
CA ARG A 608 6.96 7.87 22.21
C ARG A 608 7.19 8.80 21.03
N THR A 609 8.20 8.50 20.21
CA THR A 609 8.69 9.37 19.14
C THR A 609 8.86 8.63 17.81
N GLY A 610 8.62 7.32 17.79
CA GLY A 610 8.87 6.47 16.63
C GLY A 610 10.35 6.15 16.40
N PHE A 611 11.24 6.53 17.34
CA PHE A 611 12.64 6.11 17.31
C PHE A 611 12.78 4.65 17.69
N THR A 612 13.71 3.95 17.04
CA THR A 612 14.11 2.58 17.40
C THR A 612 15.62 2.48 17.53
N LEU A 613 16.08 1.51 18.30
CA LEU A 613 17.51 1.22 18.42
C LEU A 613 17.89 0.07 17.49
N ARG A 614 19.13 0.11 17.01
CA ARG A 614 19.76 -0.97 16.27
C ARG A 614 21.11 -1.29 16.91
N PRO A 615 21.40 -2.54 17.32
CA PRO A 615 22.71 -2.89 17.84
C PRO A 615 23.77 -2.69 16.75
N VAL A 616 24.86 -2.00 17.10
CA VAL A 616 26.02 -1.82 16.21
C VAL A 616 27.29 -2.29 16.90
N ALA A 617 28.20 -2.90 16.13
CA ALA A 617 29.42 -3.48 16.68
C ALA A 617 30.50 -2.45 17.04
N GLY A 618 30.43 -1.25 16.47
CA GLY A 618 31.41 -0.18 16.63
C GLY A 618 31.05 1.05 15.80
N LEU A 619 32.02 1.90 15.50
CA LEU A 619 31.81 3.17 14.80
C LEU A 619 31.53 2.94 13.30
N LEU A 620 30.44 3.53 12.81
CA LEU A 620 30.12 3.58 11.38
C LEU A 620 30.72 4.83 10.72
N SER A 621 30.74 4.86 9.38
CA SER A 621 31.01 6.12 8.67
C SER A 621 29.94 7.16 9.00
N SER A 622 30.30 8.46 8.99
CA SER A 622 29.34 9.54 9.23
C SER A 622 28.12 9.43 8.31
N ARG A 623 28.34 9.04 7.05
CA ARG A 623 27.26 8.81 6.06
C ARG A 623 26.31 7.70 6.50
N ASP A 624 26.84 6.54 6.85
CA ASP A 624 26.04 5.36 7.24
C ASP A 624 25.30 5.60 8.56
N PHE A 625 25.97 6.21 9.54
CA PHE A 625 25.37 6.56 10.83
C PHE A 625 24.23 7.56 10.67
N LEU A 626 24.47 8.69 9.98
CA LEU A 626 23.46 9.73 9.76
C LEU A 626 22.28 9.20 8.95
N ALA A 627 22.52 8.35 7.95
CA ALA A 627 21.44 7.74 7.16
C ALA A 627 20.45 6.95 8.02
N GLY A 628 20.90 6.30 9.10
CA GLY A 628 20.02 5.65 10.07
C GLY A 628 19.03 6.62 10.74
N LEU A 629 19.49 7.83 11.09
CA LEU A 629 18.65 8.84 11.73
C LEU A 629 17.48 9.29 10.85
N ALA A 630 17.62 9.22 9.51
CA ALA A 630 16.54 9.57 8.58
C ALA A 630 15.29 8.70 8.81
N PHE A 631 15.52 7.43 9.16
CA PHE A 631 14.50 6.43 9.48
C PHE A 631 14.15 6.38 10.97
N ARG A 632 14.63 7.33 11.78
CA ARG A 632 14.55 7.30 13.24
C ARG A 632 15.17 6.03 13.85
N VAL A 633 16.24 5.54 13.24
CA VAL A 633 17.02 4.40 13.75
C VAL A 633 18.33 4.93 14.31
N PHE A 634 18.54 4.71 15.60
CA PHE A 634 19.81 5.03 16.24
C PHE A 634 20.67 3.78 16.40
N HIS A 635 21.88 3.82 15.83
CA HIS A 635 22.87 2.74 15.95
C HIS A 635 23.52 2.83 17.33
N CYS A 636 23.36 1.79 18.15
CA CYS A 636 23.68 1.82 19.57
C CYS A 636 24.55 0.60 19.93
N THR A 637 25.69 0.83 20.58
CA THR A 637 26.54 -0.27 21.06
C THR A 637 25.96 -0.90 22.33
N GLN A 638 26.33 -2.17 22.58
CA GLN A 638 25.86 -2.90 23.78
C GLN A 638 26.98 -3.19 24.80
N TYR A 639 28.24 -3.01 24.42
CA TYR A 639 29.37 -3.31 25.29
C TYR A 639 29.61 -2.20 26.31
N MET A 640 30.18 -2.56 27.45
CA MET A 640 30.59 -1.61 28.50
C MET A 640 32.07 -1.28 28.38
N ARG A 641 32.46 -0.05 28.68
CA ARG A 641 33.86 0.36 28.82
C ARG A 641 34.60 -0.50 29.86
N HIS A 642 35.93 -0.55 29.75
CA HIS A 642 36.76 -1.36 30.64
C HIS A 642 36.69 -0.86 32.10
N TYR A 643 36.49 -1.79 33.03
CA TYR A 643 36.26 -1.51 34.45
C TYR A 643 37.43 -0.81 35.16
N SER A 644 38.65 -0.86 34.61
CA SER A 644 39.82 -0.18 35.18
C SER A 644 39.80 1.34 34.98
N VAL A 645 39.02 1.85 34.02
CA VAL A 645 38.91 3.28 33.71
C VAL A 645 37.43 3.67 33.55
N PRO A 646 36.61 3.55 34.62
CA PRO A 646 35.15 3.72 34.51
C PRO A 646 34.74 5.17 34.18
N MET A 647 35.60 6.14 34.52
CA MET A 647 35.26 7.57 34.42
C MET A 647 35.49 8.18 33.03
N TYR A 648 36.15 7.47 32.11
CA TYR A 648 36.45 7.99 30.78
C TYR A 648 36.64 6.86 29.77
N THR A 649 36.13 7.07 28.56
CA THR A 649 36.41 6.24 27.38
C THR A 649 36.26 7.11 26.14
N PRO A 650 37.12 6.93 25.11
CA PRO A 650 36.92 7.56 23.80
C PRO A 650 35.86 6.83 22.96
N GLU A 651 35.50 5.60 23.34
CA GLU A 651 34.53 4.77 22.62
C GLU A 651 33.08 5.08 23.05
N PRO A 652 32.10 5.05 22.13
CA PRO A 652 30.69 5.19 22.44
C PRO A 652 30.15 3.89 23.04
N ASP A 653 30.48 3.59 24.29
CA ASP A 653 30.01 2.39 25.01
C ASP A 653 28.55 2.53 25.47
N ALA A 654 27.96 1.45 25.98
CA ALA A 654 26.57 1.45 26.44
C ALA A 654 26.27 2.53 27.51
N CYS A 655 27.25 2.95 28.33
CA CYS A 655 27.04 4.10 29.21
C CYS A 655 26.81 5.40 28.44
N HIS A 656 27.62 5.66 27.40
CA HIS A 656 27.46 6.81 26.53
C HIS A 656 26.10 6.82 25.83
N GLU A 657 25.72 5.70 25.23
CA GLU A 657 24.47 5.59 24.49
C GLU A 657 23.25 5.72 25.39
N LEU A 658 23.23 4.97 26.49
CA LEU A 658 22.05 4.85 27.35
C LEU A 658 21.86 6.06 28.26
N LEU A 659 22.94 6.67 28.76
CA LEU A 659 22.84 7.83 29.64
C LEU A 659 22.96 9.15 28.89
N GLY A 660 23.64 9.18 27.74
CA GLY A 660 23.76 10.37 26.90
C GLY A 660 22.58 10.52 25.95
N HIS A 661 22.51 9.66 24.93
CA HIS A 661 21.60 9.82 23.79
C HIS A 661 20.14 9.44 24.09
N VAL A 662 19.92 8.24 24.63
CA VAL A 662 18.59 7.62 24.72
C VAL A 662 17.52 8.53 25.36
N PRO A 663 17.78 9.21 26.49
CA PRO A 663 16.74 10.04 27.13
C PRO A 663 16.19 11.11 26.18
N LEU A 664 17.05 11.82 25.43
CA LEU A 664 16.58 12.89 24.55
C LEU A 664 15.85 12.37 23.31
N PHE A 665 16.09 11.14 22.84
CA PHE A 665 15.24 10.56 21.79
C PHE A 665 13.80 10.30 22.23
N ALA A 666 13.50 10.30 23.53
CA ALA A 666 12.14 10.24 24.05
C ALA A 666 11.43 11.62 24.05
N ASP A 667 12.16 12.71 23.80
CA ASP A 667 11.61 14.05 23.58
C ASP A 667 11.22 14.23 22.10
N PRO A 668 9.97 14.63 21.79
CA PRO A 668 9.50 14.74 20.42
C PRO A 668 10.25 15.76 19.55
N ASP A 669 10.73 16.86 20.13
CA ASP A 669 11.36 17.93 19.36
C ASP A 669 12.82 17.62 19.11
N PHE A 670 13.52 17.05 20.09
CA PHE A 670 14.86 16.51 19.90
C PHE A 670 14.89 15.33 18.93
N ALA A 671 13.89 14.44 18.98
CA ALA A 671 13.75 13.35 18.01
C ALA A 671 13.56 13.86 16.57
N LYS A 672 12.71 14.87 16.35
CA LYS A 672 12.57 15.52 15.03
C LYS A 672 13.86 16.19 14.59
N PHE A 673 14.50 16.94 15.48
CA PHE A 673 15.78 17.60 15.23
C PHE A 673 16.86 16.60 14.79
N SER A 674 16.99 15.49 15.52
CA SER A 674 17.92 14.40 15.19
C SER A 674 17.59 13.72 13.85
N GLN A 675 16.31 13.55 13.53
CA GLN A 675 15.90 13.01 12.24
C GLN A 675 16.28 13.92 11.06
N GLN A 676 16.27 15.25 11.24
CA GLN A 676 16.64 16.19 10.17
C GLN A 676 18.08 16.02 9.71
N PHE A 677 19.02 15.76 10.63
CA PHE A 677 20.41 15.42 10.26
C PHE A 677 20.45 14.23 9.31
N GLY A 678 19.66 13.19 9.60
CA GLY A 678 19.61 12.02 8.73
C GLY A 678 18.98 12.31 7.38
N ILE A 679 17.86 13.03 7.34
CA ILE A 679 17.19 13.39 6.07
C ILE A 679 18.13 14.20 5.17
N ILE A 680 18.84 15.20 5.71
CA ILE A 680 19.78 16.03 4.95
C ILE A 680 20.98 15.19 4.46
N SER A 681 21.39 14.16 5.21
CA SER A 681 22.50 13.29 4.81
C SER A 681 22.21 12.40 3.59
N LEU A 682 20.93 12.15 3.27
CA LEU A 682 20.55 11.26 2.17
C LEU A 682 20.90 11.89 0.82
N GLY A 683 21.86 11.28 0.11
CA GLY A 683 22.32 11.76 -1.20
C GLY A 683 23.27 12.97 -1.14
N ALA A 684 23.63 13.45 0.06
CA ALA A 684 24.55 14.56 0.24
C ALA A 684 25.99 14.22 -0.20
N SER A 685 26.73 15.20 -0.71
CA SER A 685 28.16 15.06 -1.03
C SER A 685 28.99 14.78 0.22
N ASP A 686 30.20 14.22 0.07
CA ASP A 686 31.09 13.95 1.22
C ASP A 686 31.46 15.22 1.98
N GLU A 687 31.54 16.37 1.30
CA GLU A 687 31.76 17.68 1.93
C GLU A 687 30.61 18.03 2.88
N VAL A 688 29.36 17.90 2.42
CA VAL A 688 28.17 18.16 3.24
C VAL A 688 28.07 17.14 4.38
N ILE A 689 28.40 15.87 4.16
CA ILE A 689 28.46 14.86 5.23
C ILE A 689 29.47 15.25 6.32
N ASN A 690 30.64 15.76 5.95
CA ASN A 690 31.63 16.24 6.91
C ASN A 690 31.15 17.47 7.70
N GLN A 691 30.46 18.40 7.03
CA GLN A 691 29.84 19.54 7.70
C GLN A 691 28.71 19.11 8.65
N LEU A 692 27.85 18.18 8.22
CA LEU A 692 26.80 17.59 9.05
C LEU A 692 27.37 16.84 10.25
N GLY A 693 28.45 16.08 10.07
CA GLY A 693 29.16 15.42 11.17
C GLY A 693 29.69 16.43 12.19
N THR A 694 30.26 17.54 11.73
CA THR A 694 30.72 18.64 12.60
C THR A 694 29.56 19.29 13.36
N LEU A 695 28.44 19.52 12.68
CA LEU A 695 27.23 20.04 13.31
C LEU A 695 26.64 19.06 14.33
N TYR A 696 26.60 17.77 14.00
CA TYR A 696 26.16 16.71 14.91
C TYR A 696 27.03 16.70 16.17
N TRP A 697 28.34 16.82 16.01
CA TRP A 697 29.30 16.94 17.10
C TRP A 697 29.01 18.15 18.01
N PHE A 698 28.84 19.35 17.45
CA PHE A 698 28.58 20.56 18.25
C PHE A 698 27.13 20.70 18.74
N THR A 699 26.25 19.75 18.43
CA THR A 699 24.85 19.75 18.88
C THR A 699 24.51 18.47 19.63
N VAL A 700 24.27 17.37 18.93
CA VAL A 700 23.83 16.11 19.53
C VAL A 700 24.89 15.52 20.49
N GLU A 701 26.19 15.70 20.22
CA GLU A 701 27.25 15.20 21.11
C GLU A 701 27.64 16.18 22.22
N PHE A 702 27.90 17.45 21.90
CA PHE A 702 28.46 18.44 22.83
C PHE A 702 27.62 19.73 22.97
N GLY A 703 26.33 19.66 22.64
CA GLY A 703 25.44 20.80 22.64
C GLY A 703 25.04 21.32 24.03
N LEU A 704 24.88 22.65 24.08
CA LEU A 704 24.37 23.39 25.24
C LEU A 704 23.10 24.15 24.85
N CYS A 705 22.17 24.29 25.79
CA CYS A 705 20.98 25.14 25.65
C CYS A 705 20.93 26.20 26.75
N LEU A 706 20.07 27.20 26.55
CA LEU A 706 19.74 28.19 27.58
C LEU A 706 18.37 27.86 28.18
N GLU A 707 18.34 27.71 29.49
CA GLU A 707 17.14 27.49 30.27
C GLU A 707 17.06 28.58 31.34
N ASN A 708 16.05 29.44 31.30
CA ASN A 708 15.87 30.55 32.24
C ASN A 708 17.13 31.45 32.39
N GLY A 709 17.85 31.66 31.28
CA GLY A 709 19.09 32.45 31.26
C GLY A 709 20.34 31.73 31.76
N GLN A 710 20.23 30.47 32.21
CA GLN A 710 21.36 29.62 32.59
C GLN A 710 21.72 28.65 31.48
N LYS A 711 23.02 28.35 31.34
CA LYS A 711 23.50 27.33 30.40
C LYS A 711 23.25 25.94 30.98
N LYS A 712 22.69 25.04 30.18
CA LYS A 712 22.44 23.63 30.50
C LYS A 712 22.98 22.74 29.40
N VAL A 713 23.34 21.50 29.75
CA VAL A 713 23.83 20.52 28.78
C VAL A 713 22.68 19.70 28.20
N TYR A 714 22.77 19.39 26.91
CA TYR A 714 21.94 18.37 26.26
C TYR A 714 22.76 17.41 25.39
N GLY A 715 24.02 17.74 25.06
CA GLY A 715 24.90 16.86 24.29
C GLY A 715 25.19 15.54 25.02
N ALA A 716 25.09 14.42 24.31
CA ALA A 716 25.27 13.07 24.85
C ALA A 716 26.69 12.82 25.40
N GLY A 717 27.72 13.33 24.74
CA GLY A 717 29.11 13.30 25.20
C GLY A 717 29.31 14.04 26.54
N LEU A 718 28.57 15.13 26.77
CA LEU A 718 28.58 15.83 28.06
C LEU A 718 27.78 15.05 29.13
N LEU A 719 26.59 14.58 28.78
CA LEU A 719 25.67 13.88 29.69
C LEU A 719 26.19 12.51 30.16
N SER A 720 27.13 11.92 29.43
CA SER A 720 27.75 10.63 29.74
C SER A 720 29.15 10.73 30.36
N SER A 721 29.67 11.95 30.54
CA SER A 721 31.02 12.20 31.06
C SER A 721 31.00 13.19 32.23
N PHE A 722 31.44 12.71 33.39
CA PHE A 722 31.52 13.50 34.62
C PHE A 722 32.46 14.71 34.48
N GLY A 723 33.62 14.53 33.82
CA GLY A 723 34.58 15.62 33.66
C GLY A 723 34.06 16.69 32.71
N GLU A 724 33.46 16.27 31.60
CA GLU A 724 33.01 17.16 30.54
C GLU A 724 31.80 18.01 30.95
N ILE A 725 30.82 17.43 31.65
CA ILE A 725 29.60 18.17 32.07
C ILE A 725 29.94 19.39 32.94
N GLN A 726 30.92 19.25 33.83
CA GLN A 726 31.39 20.35 34.69
C GLN A 726 32.32 21.29 33.94
N HIS A 727 33.16 20.75 33.04
CA HIS A 727 34.11 21.54 32.27
C HIS A 727 33.42 22.47 31.27
N ALA A 728 32.44 21.97 30.51
CA ALA A 728 31.71 22.70 29.48
C ALA A 728 30.96 23.94 30.02
N LEU A 729 30.51 23.87 31.28
CA LEU A 729 29.80 24.95 31.95
C LEU A 729 30.72 25.84 32.80
N SER A 730 32.02 25.56 32.82
CA SER A 730 33.01 26.39 33.51
C SER A 730 33.42 27.62 32.69
N ASN A 731 33.99 28.62 33.36
CA ASN A 731 34.53 29.81 32.70
C ASN A 731 35.80 29.55 31.87
N LYS A 732 36.28 28.30 31.82
CA LYS A 732 37.47 27.90 31.04
C LYS A 732 37.14 27.59 29.57
N VAL A 733 35.86 27.51 29.22
CA VAL A 733 35.40 27.14 27.87
C VAL A 733 34.66 28.31 27.23
N THR A 734 35.11 28.71 26.05
CA THR A 734 34.42 29.71 25.23
C THR A 734 33.17 29.08 24.62
N ASN A 735 32.01 29.64 24.95
CA ASN A 735 30.72 29.17 24.43
C ASN A 735 30.15 30.21 23.46
N THR A 736 29.92 29.83 22.21
CA THR A 736 29.43 30.74 21.16
C THR A 736 27.92 30.53 20.95
N LEU A 737 27.14 31.61 20.98
CA LEU A 737 25.73 31.57 20.59
C LEU A 737 25.62 31.55 19.06
N HIS A 738 24.65 30.81 18.51
CA HIS A 738 24.23 30.76 17.09
C HIS A 738 24.76 29.64 16.17
N LEU A 739 24.52 28.37 16.53
CA LEU A 739 24.67 27.25 15.58
C LEU A 739 23.37 26.91 14.82
N THR A 740 22.19 27.24 15.36
CA THR A 740 20.89 26.85 14.77
C THR A 740 20.60 27.47 13.41
N ASN A 741 21.12 28.67 13.11
CA ASN A 741 20.96 29.28 11.79
C ASN A 741 21.83 28.64 10.70
N LEU A 742 22.87 27.89 11.06
CA LEU A 742 23.82 27.30 10.11
C LEU A 742 23.24 26.05 9.42
N ILE A 743 22.46 25.24 10.14
CA ILE A 743 21.78 24.03 9.59
C ILE A 743 20.79 24.42 8.48
N PHE A 744 20.02 25.50 8.68
CA PHE A 744 19.09 26.01 7.67
C PHE A 744 19.80 26.62 6.45
N GLN A 745 21.02 27.15 6.60
CA GLN A 745 21.80 27.66 5.49
C GLN A 745 22.44 26.54 4.65
N ILE A 746 22.92 25.48 5.31
CA ILE A 746 23.51 24.32 4.62
C ILE A 746 22.43 23.51 3.87
N ALA A 747 21.23 23.37 4.41
CA ALA A 747 20.13 22.66 3.73
C ALA A 747 19.51 23.43 2.54
N LYS A 748 19.91 24.68 2.31
CA LYS A 748 19.40 25.55 1.23
C LYS A 748 20.29 25.54 -0.01
N ASN A 749 21.53 25.08 0.13
CA ASN A 749 22.48 24.81 -0.95
C ASN A 749 22.46 23.32 -1.29
#